data_AF-E4XPW7-F1
#
_entry.id   AF-E4XPW7-F1
#
_cell.length_a   1.000
_cell.length_b   1.000
_cell.length_c   1.000
_cell.angle_alpha   90.00
_cell.angle_beta   90.00
_cell.angle_gamma   90.00
#
_symmetry.space_group_name_H-M   'P 1'
#
loop_
_entity.id
_entity.type
_entity.pdbx_description
1 polymer ?
#
loop_
_entity_poly.entity_id
_entity_poly.type
_entity_poly.pdbx_seq_one_letter_code
_entity_poly.pdbx_strand_id
1 'polypeptide(L)'
;MTMSSILRKFRRVASLRRTLFILISISVLLVVHFHYKLFNESNSLSQYKSVQPYAQLSRQCPSIIKSSEKLKRNVLLLSIDRSRCDKIRNFIETVKYEFIQVSKFDENSLFDHDFPQFASVIFCSFQDHNEISTYQSFYAALQSYQSKHSIGKIIIANQTDERLYSIPHVTTSYTEEIGEASFLIHDSSLLRITKAHKEHFALSFHKGNFQIDVEDGVSHEKVTQLTISDQWRTGVVHVCQQKTEPETIIFGMGTELFVNQMLLLDSIYYTSKGILQKPLEKNIQIDIDDIFVGDPGTRIGVSDVDAMIEFTDKWKEQIPGFNFVVGFSGKFINRGNETEDAGDSYILEKKDHFRWFGHMFSHMKAIMFEDDESLCKYMSDNKKFGVKNQLPFETGYAVAPHHAGVYPVHEPLYHCWREVWGVKITSTEEYPHLYPATKRRGFLHQGLQVLPRQTCRLFTHTQFYKKFPNGPNSLEASIHGGELFSQLLLNEMNIFMTHMQNYGGDRLSLYTFGKAFEFLYKMTNLRLVQLPTQQLADKYFKNNPKEADTPTWTNPCNDKRHLEIVPESRKDKCQNLPDFVIVGPQKTGTTALMNFLKHHPTFLSSYDSPTTYEELQFFSSQNYKNGLNWYLDLFPDRPSDRKTLIFEKSATYFTSSPTIPRIKALLPKIKIVSVLMEPGARAYSWYFHQKAHNIPAAVKYSFMEVLNGKEGDDSQLLDLQNRCLAPGNYAKHLAKWISAFESNVVIVDGDKLKADPIAAMNDFQHDIIAPSFVDYSKLISFDEQKGFFCPLENGKTRCLGISKGRKYPDMPEECRKTIDEFYAPLNENLKDLLLKNELSFPTWLK
;
A
#
# COMPACT_ATOMS: atom_id res chain seq x y z
N MET A 1 -91.57 7.31 -7.47
CA MET A 1 -90.44 6.65 -8.14
C MET A 1 -90.88 5.27 -8.60
N THR A 2 -90.91 5.02 -9.90
CA THR A 2 -91.44 3.77 -10.49
C THR A 2 -90.50 2.58 -10.26
N MET A 3 -91.07 1.37 -10.10
CA MET A 3 -90.36 0.11 -9.87
C MET A 3 -89.25 -0.18 -10.92
N SER A 4 -89.43 0.37 -12.13
CA SER A 4 -88.46 0.39 -13.24
C SER A 4 -87.13 1.11 -12.92
N SER A 5 -87.18 2.21 -12.15
CA SER A 5 -86.00 2.99 -11.73
C SER A 5 -85.14 2.22 -10.72
N ILE A 6 -85.78 1.51 -9.80
CA ILE A 6 -85.12 0.70 -8.77
C ILE A 6 -84.43 -0.52 -9.40
N LEU A 7 -85.09 -1.20 -10.35
CA LEU A 7 -84.52 -2.33 -11.10
C LEU A 7 -83.34 -1.92 -11.99
N ARG A 8 -83.35 -0.71 -12.58
CA ARG A 8 -82.19 -0.18 -13.32
C ARG A 8 -81.01 0.15 -12.40
N LYS A 9 -81.27 0.69 -11.20
CA LYS A 9 -80.23 0.94 -10.19
C LYS A 9 -79.63 -0.36 -9.66
N PHE A 10 -80.46 -1.38 -9.38
CA PHE A 10 -80.00 -2.71 -8.98
C PHE A 10 -79.19 -3.42 -10.07
N ARG A 11 -79.61 -3.34 -11.36
CA ARG A 11 -78.81 -3.90 -12.47
C ARG A 11 -77.48 -3.18 -12.67
N ARG A 12 -77.40 -1.86 -12.49
CA ARG A 12 -76.13 -1.11 -12.55
C ARG A 12 -75.21 -1.41 -11.38
N VAL A 13 -75.74 -1.52 -10.16
CA VAL A 13 -74.94 -1.87 -8.97
C VAL A 13 -74.48 -3.34 -9.00
N ALA A 14 -75.31 -4.26 -9.50
CA ALA A 14 -74.93 -5.65 -9.71
C ALA A 14 -73.90 -5.81 -10.84
N SER A 15 -73.99 -4.99 -11.89
CA SER A 15 -72.98 -4.91 -12.96
C SER A 15 -71.65 -4.38 -12.43
N LEU A 16 -71.66 -3.25 -11.71
CA LEU A 16 -70.45 -2.69 -11.09
C LEU A 16 -69.82 -3.63 -10.05
N ARG A 17 -70.62 -4.32 -9.23
CA ARG A 17 -70.10 -5.33 -8.30
C ARG A 17 -69.50 -6.52 -9.04
N ARG A 18 -70.09 -6.98 -10.15
CA ARG A 18 -69.49 -8.02 -10.99
C ARG A 18 -68.19 -7.55 -11.64
N THR A 19 -68.14 -6.33 -12.16
CA THR A 19 -66.91 -5.76 -12.74
C THR A 19 -65.82 -5.58 -11.70
N LEU A 20 -66.16 -5.11 -10.49
CA LEU A 20 -65.22 -4.98 -9.38
C LEU A 20 -64.74 -6.35 -8.89
N PHE A 21 -65.62 -7.35 -8.81
CA PHE A 21 -65.23 -8.72 -8.45
C PHE A 21 -64.31 -9.34 -9.51
N ILE A 22 -64.55 -9.07 -10.80
CA ILE A 22 -63.69 -9.50 -11.90
C ILE A 22 -62.33 -8.79 -11.83
N LEU A 23 -62.29 -7.49 -11.57
CA LEU A 23 -61.03 -6.73 -11.43
C LEU A 23 -60.21 -7.15 -10.20
N ILE A 24 -60.87 -7.43 -9.08
CA ILE A 24 -60.23 -7.98 -7.88
C ILE A 24 -59.75 -9.40 -8.16
N SER A 25 -60.54 -10.23 -8.83
CA SER A 25 -60.14 -11.59 -9.19
C SER A 25 -58.96 -11.59 -10.17
N ILE A 26 -58.93 -10.68 -11.14
CA ILE A 26 -57.79 -10.49 -12.06
C ILE A 26 -56.57 -9.95 -11.31
N SER A 27 -56.73 -9.02 -10.37
CA SER A 27 -55.62 -8.51 -9.55
C SER A 27 -55.06 -9.59 -8.62
N VAL A 28 -55.91 -10.39 -8.00
CA VAL A 28 -55.50 -11.54 -7.19
C VAL A 28 -54.84 -12.60 -8.07
N LEU A 29 -55.38 -12.91 -9.26
CA LEU A 29 -54.74 -13.82 -10.22
C LEU A 29 -53.42 -13.28 -10.73
N LEU A 30 -53.27 -11.97 -10.93
CA LEU A 30 -52.01 -11.33 -11.31
C LEU A 30 -51.01 -11.37 -10.16
N VAL A 31 -51.42 -11.09 -8.92
CA VAL A 31 -50.56 -11.19 -7.73
C VAL A 31 -50.15 -12.64 -7.48
N VAL A 32 -51.06 -13.61 -7.62
CA VAL A 32 -50.78 -15.05 -7.53
C VAL A 32 -49.92 -15.50 -8.69
N HIS A 33 -50.12 -15.01 -9.91
CA HIS A 33 -49.25 -15.32 -11.05
C HIS A 33 -47.85 -14.70 -10.90
N PHE A 34 -47.76 -13.49 -10.35
CA PHE A 34 -46.49 -12.82 -10.08
C PHE A 34 -45.76 -13.47 -8.90
N HIS A 35 -46.48 -13.87 -7.84
CA HIS A 35 -45.92 -14.69 -6.76
C HIS A 35 -45.55 -16.07 -7.25
N TYR A 36 -46.35 -16.72 -8.11
CA TYR A 36 -46.04 -18.04 -8.68
C TYR A 36 -44.83 -17.96 -9.63
N LYS A 37 -44.68 -16.85 -10.37
CA LYS A 37 -43.53 -16.59 -11.23
C LYS A 37 -42.28 -16.24 -10.42
N LEU A 38 -42.38 -15.41 -9.37
CA LEU A 38 -41.30 -15.15 -8.42
C LEU A 38 -40.91 -16.41 -7.64
N PHE A 39 -41.88 -17.24 -7.25
CA PHE A 39 -41.68 -18.49 -6.53
C PHE A 39 -41.09 -19.59 -7.45
N ASN A 40 -41.42 -19.59 -8.75
CA ASN A 40 -40.77 -20.47 -9.74
C ASN A 40 -39.43 -19.92 -10.25
N GLU A 41 -39.21 -18.61 -10.25
CA GLU A 41 -37.88 -18.02 -10.49
C GLU A 41 -36.97 -18.28 -9.28
N SER A 42 -37.48 -18.25 -8.04
CA SER A 42 -36.76 -18.67 -6.84
C SER A 42 -36.59 -20.19 -6.72
N ASN A 43 -37.54 -20.99 -7.22
CA ASN A 43 -37.42 -22.46 -7.31
C ASN A 43 -36.73 -22.96 -8.59
N SER A 44 -36.33 -22.08 -9.51
CA SER A 44 -35.40 -22.46 -10.58
C SER A 44 -33.97 -22.66 -10.07
N LEU A 45 -33.71 -22.32 -8.78
CA LEU A 45 -32.53 -22.72 -8.00
C LEU A 45 -32.67 -24.08 -7.29
N SER A 46 -33.77 -24.82 -7.49
CA SER A 46 -33.97 -26.16 -6.92
C SER A 46 -34.33 -27.21 -7.99
N GLN A 47 -33.50 -27.32 -9.03
CA GLN A 47 -33.29 -28.58 -9.74
C GLN A 47 -31.79 -28.78 -9.97
N TYR A 48 -31.07 -29.10 -8.89
CA TYR A 48 -29.84 -29.89 -9.02
C TYR A 48 -30.24 -31.31 -9.46
N LYS A 49 -30.60 -31.47 -10.74
CA LYS A 49 -30.23 -32.70 -11.42
C LYS A 49 -28.72 -32.69 -11.42
N SER A 50 -28.12 -33.70 -10.80
CA SER A 50 -26.73 -34.05 -11.01
C SER A 50 -26.50 -34.17 -12.52
N VAL A 51 -26.07 -33.09 -13.16
CA VAL A 51 -25.35 -33.21 -14.42
C VAL A 51 -24.15 -34.06 -14.05
N GLN A 52 -24.05 -35.21 -14.70
CA GLN A 52 -22.94 -36.14 -14.52
C GLN A 52 -21.62 -35.37 -14.44
N PRO A 53 -20.70 -35.79 -13.56
CA PRO A 53 -19.45 -35.11 -13.35
C PRO A 53 -18.79 -34.97 -14.72
N TYR A 54 -18.41 -33.73 -15.04
CA TYR A 54 -17.57 -33.37 -16.18
C TYR A 54 -16.76 -34.60 -16.60
N ALA A 55 -17.00 -35.10 -17.82
CA ALA A 55 -16.16 -36.15 -18.38
C ALA A 55 -14.72 -35.75 -18.06
N GLN A 56 -14.03 -36.56 -17.27
CA GLN A 56 -12.64 -36.32 -16.90
C GLN A 56 -11.89 -36.16 -18.21
N LEU A 57 -11.68 -34.92 -18.66
CA LEU A 57 -10.72 -34.63 -19.70
C LEU A 57 -9.42 -35.17 -19.14
N SER A 58 -8.84 -36.17 -19.81
CA SER A 58 -7.56 -36.72 -19.37
C SER A 58 -6.60 -35.55 -19.29
N ARG A 59 -6.18 -35.18 -18.08
CA ARG A 59 -5.23 -34.08 -17.86
C ARG A 59 -4.03 -34.32 -18.76
N GLN A 60 -3.78 -33.39 -19.67
CA GLN A 60 -2.69 -33.53 -20.63
C GLN A 60 -1.38 -33.06 -20.02
N CYS A 61 -1.45 -32.04 -19.14
CA CYS A 61 -0.31 -31.55 -18.41
C CYS A 61 -0.15 -32.30 -17.07
N PRO A 62 1.09 -32.51 -16.61
CA PRO A 62 1.35 -33.15 -15.33
C PRO A 62 0.86 -32.28 -14.17
N SER A 63 0.44 -32.92 -13.07
CA SER A 63 0.18 -32.20 -11.82
C SER A 63 1.47 -31.71 -11.19
N ILE A 64 1.39 -30.63 -10.41
CA ILE A 64 2.54 -30.03 -9.74
C ILE A 64 3.23 -31.03 -8.79
N ILE A 65 4.53 -31.26 -9.00
CA ILE A 65 5.40 -31.91 -8.01
C ILE A 65 5.93 -30.79 -7.11
N LYS A 66 5.51 -30.77 -5.84
CA LYS A 66 5.90 -29.72 -4.90
C LYS A 66 7.39 -29.79 -4.60
N SER A 67 8.06 -28.64 -4.64
CA SER A 67 9.42 -28.54 -4.12
C SER A 67 9.41 -28.79 -2.61
N SER A 68 10.41 -29.55 -2.12
CA SER A 68 10.67 -29.72 -0.68
C SER A 68 11.38 -28.50 -0.07
N GLU A 69 11.81 -27.57 -0.92
CA GLU A 69 12.65 -26.43 -0.58
C GLU A 69 11.83 -25.28 0.02
N LYS A 70 12.27 -24.77 1.16
CA LYS A 70 11.58 -23.71 1.92
C LYS A 70 12.18 -22.31 1.73
N LEU A 71 13.13 -22.16 0.81
CA LEU A 71 13.81 -20.88 0.58
C LEU A 71 12.84 -19.88 -0.04
N LYS A 72 12.79 -18.68 0.54
CA LYS A 72 11.99 -17.57 0.04
C LYS A 72 12.65 -17.05 -1.24
N ARG A 73 11.91 -17.05 -2.35
CA ARG A 73 12.38 -16.62 -3.68
C ARG A 73 11.47 -15.55 -4.25
N ASN A 74 11.97 -14.79 -5.22
CA ASN A 74 11.26 -13.67 -5.84
C ASN A 74 10.51 -14.08 -7.11
N VAL A 75 9.51 -13.27 -7.49
CA VAL A 75 8.96 -13.23 -8.85
C VAL A 75 9.85 -12.34 -9.71
N LEU A 76 10.28 -12.81 -10.88
CA LEU A 76 11.03 -12.02 -11.85
C LEU A 76 10.05 -11.42 -12.87
N LEU A 77 9.94 -10.08 -12.89
CA LEU A 77 9.16 -9.34 -13.88
C LEU A 77 10.07 -8.84 -14.99
N LEU A 78 9.80 -9.22 -16.23
CA LEU A 78 10.59 -8.86 -17.39
C LEU A 78 9.79 -7.95 -18.32
N SER A 79 10.32 -6.75 -18.56
CA SER A 79 9.72 -5.80 -19.49
C SER A 79 10.70 -4.72 -19.94
N ILE A 80 10.73 -4.42 -21.23
CA ILE A 80 11.62 -3.39 -21.80
C ILE A 80 11.16 -2.00 -21.38
N ASP A 81 9.87 -1.72 -21.47
CA ASP A 81 9.26 -0.51 -20.94
C ASP A 81 8.59 -0.81 -19.60
N ARG A 82 9.14 -0.25 -18.52
CA ARG A 82 8.63 -0.49 -17.16
C ARG A 82 7.14 -0.26 -17.03
N SER A 83 6.56 0.67 -17.78
CA SER A 83 5.13 1.01 -17.73
C SER A 83 4.24 -0.17 -18.16
N ARG A 84 4.69 -1.04 -19.06
CA ARG A 84 3.94 -2.22 -19.51
C ARG A 84 3.67 -3.21 -18.38
N CYS A 85 4.55 -3.26 -17.38
CA CYS A 85 4.34 -4.09 -16.19
C CYS A 85 3.40 -3.47 -15.15
N ASP A 86 2.95 -2.22 -15.26
CA ASP A 86 2.32 -1.52 -14.13
C ASP A 86 1.12 -2.27 -13.53
N LYS A 87 0.24 -2.82 -14.37
CA LYS A 87 -0.93 -3.61 -13.93
C LYS A 87 -0.50 -4.89 -13.20
N ILE A 88 0.46 -5.62 -13.74
CA ILE A 88 1.00 -6.86 -13.16
C ILE A 88 1.75 -6.56 -11.87
N ARG A 89 2.58 -5.51 -11.86
CA ARG A 89 3.31 -5.06 -10.67
C ARG A 89 2.34 -4.71 -9.54
N ASN A 90 1.31 -3.92 -9.83
CA ASN A 90 0.28 -3.57 -8.84
C ASN A 90 -0.42 -4.83 -8.29
N PHE A 91 -0.70 -5.82 -9.15
CA PHE A 91 -1.28 -7.09 -8.72
C PHE A 91 -0.32 -7.86 -7.78
N ILE A 92 0.95 -8.03 -8.17
CA ILE A 92 2.00 -8.72 -7.41
C ILE A 92 2.23 -8.03 -6.04
N GLU A 93 2.22 -6.70 -6.02
CA GLU A 93 2.28 -5.89 -4.80
C GLU A 93 1.08 -6.12 -3.88
N THR A 94 -0.14 -6.12 -4.44
CA THR A 94 -1.40 -6.32 -3.70
C THR A 94 -1.40 -7.66 -2.94
N VAL A 95 -0.96 -8.72 -3.61
CA VAL A 95 -0.90 -10.07 -3.00
C VAL A 95 0.38 -10.31 -2.19
N LYS A 96 1.23 -9.29 -2.06
CA LYS A 96 2.46 -9.28 -1.27
C LYS A 96 3.43 -10.40 -1.68
N TYR A 97 3.68 -10.52 -2.99
CA TYR A 97 4.83 -11.29 -3.48
C TYR A 97 6.06 -10.38 -3.53
N GLU A 98 7.22 -10.89 -3.13
CA GLU A 98 8.49 -10.20 -3.39
C GLU A 98 8.86 -10.38 -4.85
N PHE A 99 9.30 -9.30 -5.50
CA PHE A 99 9.60 -9.31 -6.92
C PHE A 99 10.80 -8.44 -7.26
N ILE A 100 11.43 -8.74 -8.39
CA ILE A 100 12.45 -7.91 -9.02
C ILE A 100 11.98 -7.63 -10.44
N GLN A 101 11.95 -6.36 -10.82
CA GLN A 101 11.64 -5.96 -12.20
C GLN A 101 12.92 -5.56 -12.93
N VAL A 102 13.13 -6.16 -14.10
CA VAL A 102 14.28 -5.92 -14.98
C VAL A 102 13.80 -5.29 -16.28
N SER A 103 14.45 -4.19 -16.65
CA SER A 103 14.17 -3.44 -17.88
C SER A 103 15.41 -3.11 -18.70
N LYS A 104 16.55 -3.70 -18.33
CA LYS A 104 17.82 -3.64 -19.04
C LYS A 104 18.43 -5.03 -18.99
N PHE A 105 18.90 -5.52 -20.14
CA PHE A 105 19.24 -6.92 -20.34
C PHE A 105 20.72 -7.02 -20.74
N ASP A 106 21.61 -6.82 -19.77
CA ASP A 106 23.05 -7.07 -19.86
C ASP A 106 23.46 -8.34 -19.07
N GLU A 107 24.53 -9.02 -19.50
CA GLU A 107 24.91 -10.36 -18.98
C GLU A 107 25.44 -10.35 -17.53
N ASN A 108 25.81 -9.20 -16.99
CA ASN A 108 26.63 -9.18 -15.80
C ASN A 108 25.78 -9.20 -14.51
N SER A 109 25.47 -10.42 -14.03
CA SER A 109 25.14 -10.78 -12.64
C SER A 109 23.68 -10.99 -12.19
N LEU A 110 22.68 -11.04 -13.08
CA LEU A 110 21.29 -11.26 -12.61
C LEU A 110 21.04 -12.68 -12.07
N PHE A 111 21.61 -13.70 -12.72
CA PHE A 111 21.36 -15.11 -12.38
C PHE A 111 22.57 -15.70 -11.67
N ASP A 112 22.42 -15.95 -10.37
CA ASP A 112 23.31 -16.85 -9.66
C ASP A 112 22.88 -18.29 -9.97
N HIS A 113 23.71 -19.02 -10.71
CA HIS A 113 23.37 -20.38 -11.09
C HIS A 113 23.35 -21.34 -9.91
N ASP A 114 24.09 -21.07 -8.84
CA ASP A 114 24.22 -21.96 -7.68
C ASP A 114 23.19 -21.62 -6.61
N PHE A 115 22.74 -20.36 -6.53
CA PHE A 115 21.70 -19.92 -5.61
C PHE A 115 20.44 -19.44 -6.35
N PRO A 116 19.35 -20.22 -6.33
CA PRO A 116 18.12 -19.84 -7.02
C PRO A 116 17.38 -18.69 -6.33
N GLN A 117 17.50 -17.49 -6.89
CA GLN A 117 16.90 -16.25 -6.39
C GLN A 117 15.41 -16.09 -6.79
N PHE A 118 15.02 -16.69 -7.92
CA PHE A 118 13.68 -16.56 -8.50
C PHE A 118 12.91 -17.89 -8.46
N ALA A 119 11.59 -17.81 -8.33
CA ALA A 119 10.70 -18.98 -8.38
C ALA A 119 9.67 -18.93 -9.51
N SER A 120 9.41 -17.77 -10.11
CA SER A 120 8.54 -17.66 -11.28
C SER A 120 9.00 -16.49 -12.13
N VAL A 121 8.88 -16.62 -13.45
CA VAL A 121 9.20 -15.57 -14.41
C VAL A 121 7.91 -15.08 -15.07
N ILE A 122 7.71 -13.78 -15.15
CA ILE A 122 6.54 -13.17 -15.82
C ILE A 122 7.03 -12.17 -16.86
N PHE A 123 6.66 -12.42 -18.12
CA PHE A 123 6.78 -11.45 -19.21
C PHE A 123 5.51 -10.60 -19.22
N CYS A 124 5.68 -9.27 -19.13
CA CYS A 124 4.56 -8.36 -18.94
C CYS A 124 3.74 -8.04 -20.20
N SER A 125 4.26 -8.37 -21.38
CA SER A 125 3.56 -8.35 -22.66
C SER A 125 4.08 -9.46 -23.60
N PHE A 126 3.37 -9.74 -24.69
CA PHE A 126 3.90 -10.58 -25.77
C PHE A 126 5.08 -9.91 -26.48
N GLN A 127 4.99 -8.59 -26.67
CA GLN A 127 6.10 -7.80 -27.19
C GLN A 127 7.36 -7.92 -26.32
N ASP A 128 7.23 -7.87 -25.00
CA ASP A 128 8.36 -7.99 -24.08
C ASP A 128 9.02 -9.37 -24.21
N HIS A 129 8.24 -10.45 -24.29
CA HIS A 129 8.81 -11.79 -24.54
C HIS A 129 9.61 -11.84 -25.84
N ASN A 130 9.04 -11.35 -26.93
CA ASN A 130 9.66 -11.45 -28.25
C ASN A 130 10.90 -10.56 -28.37
N GLU A 131 10.84 -9.31 -27.92
CA GLU A 131 11.99 -8.41 -27.96
C GLU A 131 13.11 -8.88 -27.01
N ILE A 132 12.78 -9.33 -25.80
CA ILE A 132 13.80 -9.85 -24.85
C ILE A 132 14.46 -11.12 -25.40
N SER A 133 13.73 -11.96 -26.15
CA SER A 133 14.30 -13.14 -26.80
C SER A 133 15.39 -12.82 -27.84
N THR A 134 15.44 -11.58 -28.35
CA THR A 134 16.51 -11.13 -29.27
C THR A 134 17.84 -10.88 -28.57
N TYR A 135 17.84 -10.68 -27.24
CA TYR A 135 19.05 -10.57 -26.42
C TYR A 135 19.60 -11.97 -26.13
N GLN A 136 20.20 -12.59 -27.15
CA GLN A 136 20.60 -14.02 -27.18
C GLN A 136 21.31 -14.47 -25.89
N SER A 137 22.32 -13.72 -25.49
CA SER A 137 23.09 -13.88 -24.26
C SER A 137 22.24 -13.96 -22.99
N PHE A 138 21.44 -12.92 -22.73
CA PHE A 138 20.57 -12.86 -21.56
C PHE A 138 19.50 -13.96 -21.58
N TYR A 139 18.87 -14.18 -22.73
CA TYR A 139 17.79 -15.13 -22.87
C TYR A 139 18.28 -16.58 -22.72
N ALA A 140 19.47 -16.91 -23.24
CA ALA A 140 20.11 -18.20 -23.03
C ALA A 140 20.45 -18.44 -21.54
N ALA A 141 20.94 -17.42 -20.83
CA ALA A 141 21.18 -17.49 -19.39
C ALA A 141 19.88 -17.72 -18.60
N LEU A 142 18.81 -17.00 -18.96
CA LEU A 142 17.46 -17.19 -18.38
C LEU A 142 16.95 -18.61 -18.60
N GLN A 143 17.02 -19.15 -19.83
CA GLN A 143 16.58 -20.51 -20.14
C GLN A 143 17.39 -21.56 -19.37
N SER A 144 18.72 -21.40 -19.32
CA SER A 144 19.61 -22.26 -18.54
C SER A 144 19.23 -22.26 -17.05
N TYR A 145 19.00 -21.07 -16.49
CA TYR A 145 18.56 -20.90 -15.10
C TYR A 145 17.18 -21.54 -14.84
N GLN A 146 16.21 -21.34 -15.74
CA GLN A 146 14.88 -21.94 -15.64
C GLN A 146 14.91 -23.47 -15.70
N SER A 147 15.71 -24.04 -16.60
CA SER A 147 15.88 -25.49 -16.73
C SER A 147 16.58 -26.10 -15.53
N LYS A 148 17.67 -25.48 -15.04
CA LYS A 148 18.41 -25.96 -13.85
C LYS A 148 17.52 -26.01 -12.61
N HIS A 149 16.66 -25.01 -12.42
CA HIS A 149 15.85 -24.84 -11.21
C HIS A 149 14.36 -25.21 -11.39
N SER A 150 13.99 -25.75 -12.55
CA SER A 150 12.61 -26.14 -12.89
C SER A 150 11.57 -25.02 -12.73
N ILE A 151 11.91 -23.81 -13.16
CA ILE A 151 11.09 -22.59 -13.03
C ILE A 151 10.26 -22.36 -14.30
N GLY A 152 8.94 -22.29 -14.14
CA GLY A 152 8.03 -21.96 -15.24
C GLY A 152 8.02 -20.47 -15.59
N LYS A 153 7.50 -20.14 -16.78
CA LYS A 153 7.25 -18.76 -17.22
C LYS A 153 5.76 -18.52 -17.47
N ILE A 154 5.36 -17.28 -17.22
CA ILE A 154 4.03 -16.74 -17.50
C ILE A 154 4.21 -15.62 -18.52
N ILE A 155 3.39 -15.63 -19.57
CA ILE A 155 3.40 -14.60 -20.60
C ILE A 155 2.00 -13.98 -20.67
N ILE A 156 1.91 -12.67 -20.48
CA ILE A 156 0.63 -11.96 -20.40
C ILE A 156 0.50 -11.06 -21.63
N ALA A 157 -0.61 -11.10 -22.35
CA ALA A 157 -0.93 -10.14 -23.39
C ALA A 157 -1.32 -8.78 -22.79
N ASN A 158 -0.83 -7.70 -23.39
CA ASN A 158 -1.16 -6.34 -23.01
C ASN A 158 -1.99 -5.64 -24.10
N GLN A 159 -2.68 -4.54 -23.76
CA GLN A 159 -3.52 -3.78 -24.69
C GLN A 159 -2.74 -3.17 -25.87
N THR A 160 -1.42 -2.98 -25.73
CA THR A 160 -0.55 -2.44 -26.78
C THR A 160 -0.06 -3.48 -27.78
N ASP A 161 -0.37 -4.77 -27.56
CA ASP A 161 0.11 -5.88 -28.39
C ASP A 161 -0.72 -5.97 -29.70
N GLU A 162 -0.72 -4.94 -30.55
CA GLU A 162 -1.57 -4.86 -31.76
C GLU A 162 -1.17 -5.82 -32.91
N ARG A 163 -0.19 -6.71 -32.71
CA ARG A 163 0.39 -7.56 -33.77
C ARG A 163 0.23 -9.05 -33.46
N LEU A 164 0.29 -9.88 -34.50
CA LEU A 164 0.53 -11.31 -34.36
C LEU A 164 1.94 -11.52 -33.79
N TYR A 165 2.03 -12.19 -32.64
CA TYR A 165 3.29 -12.65 -32.08
C TYR A 165 3.37 -14.16 -32.25
N SER A 166 4.50 -14.62 -32.80
CA SER A 166 4.85 -16.04 -32.75
C SER A 166 5.62 -16.25 -31.45
N ILE A 167 4.99 -16.93 -30.52
CA ILE A 167 5.65 -17.55 -29.37
C ILE A 167 5.95 -18.99 -29.81
N PRO A 168 7.04 -19.63 -29.38
CA PRO A 168 7.27 -21.04 -29.71
C PRO A 168 6.01 -21.87 -29.47
N HIS A 169 5.58 -22.60 -30.51
CA HIS A 169 4.39 -23.46 -30.51
C HIS A 169 3.03 -22.80 -30.40
N VAL A 170 2.98 -21.47 -30.39
CA VAL A 170 1.75 -20.71 -30.12
C VAL A 170 1.63 -19.54 -31.08
N THR A 171 0.46 -19.45 -31.70
CA THR A 171 0.06 -18.31 -32.53
C THR A 171 -1.06 -17.55 -31.83
N THR A 172 -1.05 -16.23 -31.99
CA THR A 172 -2.01 -15.34 -31.32
C THR A 172 -2.70 -14.46 -32.34
N SER A 173 -4.03 -14.41 -32.34
CA SER A 173 -4.79 -13.48 -33.19
C SER A 173 -5.53 -12.45 -32.36
N TYR A 174 -5.62 -11.22 -32.87
CA TYR A 174 -6.23 -10.07 -32.20
C TYR A 174 -7.60 -9.77 -32.81
N THR A 175 -8.58 -9.46 -31.97
CA THR A 175 -9.93 -9.03 -32.39
C THR A 175 -10.39 -7.82 -31.58
N GLU A 176 -10.99 -6.81 -32.26
CA GLU A 176 -11.65 -5.66 -31.62
C GLU A 176 -13.15 -5.90 -31.50
N GLU A 177 -13.61 -6.37 -30.34
CA GLU A 177 -15.04 -6.49 -30.06
C GLU A 177 -15.40 -6.11 -28.62
N ILE A 178 -16.58 -5.50 -28.45
CA ILE A 178 -17.16 -5.13 -27.15
C ILE A 178 -18.53 -5.80 -27.07
N GLY A 179 -18.77 -6.63 -26.05
CA GLY A 179 -20.06 -7.29 -25.86
C GLY A 179 -20.10 -8.22 -24.65
N GLU A 180 -21.28 -8.76 -24.34
CA GLU A 180 -21.47 -9.76 -23.28
C GLU A 180 -20.77 -11.07 -23.65
N ALA A 181 -20.15 -11.73 -22.66
CA ALA A 181 -19.37 -12.94 -22.89
C ALA A 181 -19.65 -14.00 -21.82
N SER A 182 -19.87 -15.23 -22.25
CA SER A 182 -19.77 -16.38 -21.37
C SER A 182 -18.31 -16.75 -21.23
N PHE A 183 -17.90 -17.16 -20.03
CA PHE A 183 -16.61 -17.82 -19.86
C PHE A 183 -16.80 -19.28 -19.44
N LEU A 184 -15.78 -20.05 -19.77
CA LEU A 184 -15.64 -21.44 -19.39
C LEU A 184 -14.24 -21.62 -18.80
N ILE A 185 -14.17 -22.11 -17.57
CA ILE A 185 -12.96 -22.55 -16.89
C ILE A 185 -12.98 -24.08 -16.93
N HIS A 186 -12.08 -24.68 -17.68
CA HIS A 186 -11.95 -26.13 -17.79
C HIS A 186 -11.28 -26.71 -16.54
N ASP A 187 -11.56 -27.98 -16.23
CA ASP A 187 -10.70 -28.69 -15.29
C ASP A 187 -9.28 -28.77 -15.86
N SER A 188 -8.30 -28.38 -15.07
CA SER A 188 -6.91 -28.24 -15.49
C SER A 188 -5.97 -28.52 -14.33
N SER A 189 -4.78 -29.03 -14.66
CA SER A 189 -3.66 -29.21 -13.74
C SER A 189 -3.22 -27.91 -13.03
N LEU A 190 -3.56 -26.75 -13.61
CA LEU A 190 -3.27 -25.43 -13.06
C LEU A 190 -4.12 -25.09 -11.82
N LEU A 191 -5.38 -25.53 -11.78
CA LEU A 191 -6.38 -25.00 -10.86
C LEU A 191 -6.06 -25.35 -9.40
N ARG A 192 -6.03 -24.33 -8.54
CA ARG A 192 -5.87 -24.51 -7.09
C ARG A 192 -6.83 -23.62 -6.30
N ILE A 193 -6.73 -22.31 -6.48
CA ILE A 193 -7.65 -21.32 -5.94
C ILE A 193 -8.92 -21.35 -6.77
N THR A 194 -8.79 -21.42 -8.09
CA THR A 194 -9.91 -21.38 -9.02
C THR A 194 -10.64 -22.74 -9.10
N LYS A 195 -11.95 -22.72 -9.29
CA LYS A 195 -12.75 -23.91 -9.62
C LYS A 195 -13.09 -23.95 -11.10
N ALA A 196 -13.14 -25.16 -11.66
CA ALA A 196 -13.72 -25.37 -12.98
C ALA A 196 -15.19 -24.94 -12.97
N HIS A 197 -15.59 -24.15 -13.95
CA HIS A 197 -16.90 -23.51 -13.94
C HIS A 197 -17.32 -23.04 -15.32
N LYS A 198 -18.63 -22.99 -15.58
CA LYS A 198 -19.19 -22.35 -16.79
C LYS A 198 -20.23 -21.34 -16.36
N GLU A 199 -20.05 -20.09 -16.77
CA GLU A 199 -20.96 -19.02 -16.37
C GLU A 199 -21.01 -17.90 -17.41
N HIS A 200 -22.14 -17.21 -17.41
CA HIS A 200 -22.44 -16.13 -18.34
C HIS A 200 -22.31 -14.78 -17.62
N PHE A 201 -21.55 -13.84 -18.20
CA PHE A 201 -21.38 -12.50 -17.63
C PHE A 201 -21.53 -11.42 -18.69
N ALA A 202 -22.16 -10.32 -18.30
CA ALA A 202 -22.06 -9.07 -19.04
C ALA A 202 -20.72 -8.41 -18.71
N LEU A 203 -19.67 -8.77 -19.46
CA LEU A 203 -18.35 -8.15 -19.33
C LEU A 203 -18.22 -7.04 -20.38
N SER A 204 -17.81 -5.85 -19.95
CA SER A 204 -17.39 -4.79 -20.88
C SER A 204 -15.88 -4.91 -21.06
N PHE A 205 -15.43 -5.40 -22.21
CA PHE A 205 -14.00 -5.41 -22.57
C PHE A 205 -13.70 -4.17 -23.41
N HIS A 206 -12.55 -3.54 -23.18
CA HIS A 206 -12.02 -2.50 -24.07
C HIS A 206 -10.90 -3.10 -24.91
N LYS A 207 -10.85 -2.72 -26.19
CA LYS A 207 -9.85 -3.04 -27.24
C LYS A 207 -8.86 -4.16 -26.90
N GLY A 208 -9.04 -5.31 -27.56
CA GLY A 208 -8.01 -6.31 -27.76
C GLY A 208 -8.21 -7.62 -27.04
N ASN A 209 -9.00 -8.50 -27.66
CA ASN A 209 -9.11 -9.89 -27.23
C ASN A 209 -8.17 -10.75 -28.06
N PHE A 210 -7.26 -11.47 -27.39
CA PHE A 210 -6.37 -12.41 -28.05
C PHE A 210 -6.94 -13.81 -27.99
N GLN A 211 -7.11 -14.42 -29.15
CA GLN A 211 -7.22 -15.86 -29.25
C GLN A 211 -5.81 -16.46 -29.23
N ILE A 212 -5.64 -17.48 -28.40
CA ILE A 212 -4.44 -18.30 -28.35
C ILE A 212 -4.71 -19.62 -29.05
N ASP A 213 -3.94 -19.90 -30.10
CA ASP A 213 -3.95 -21.16 -30.82
C ASP A 213 -2.59 -21.85 -30.64
N VAL A 214 -2.63 -23.13 -30.28
CA VAL A 214 -1.44 -23.95 -30.07
C VAL A 214 -1.24 -24.82 -31.30
N GLU A 215 0.00 -24.94 -31.76
CA GLU A 215 0.37 -25.80 -32.90
C GLU A 215 -0.05 -27.26 -32.68
N ASP A 216 -0.46 -27.92 -33.76
CA ASP A 216 -0.84 -29.33 -33.73
C ASP A 216 0.33 -30.22 -33.24
N GLY A 217 0.03 -31.16 -32.34
CA GLY A 217 1.02 -32.09 -31.77
C GLY A 217 1.72 -31.59 -30.51
N VAL A 218 1.46 -30.35 -30.07
CA VAL A 218 1.98 -29.81 -28.81
C VAL A 218 0.97 -30.08 -27.69
N SER A 219 1.43 -30.72 -26.62
CA SER A 219 0.58 -31.04 -25.46
C SER A 219 0.22 -29.76 -24.71
N HIS A 220 -1.06 -29.53 -24.49
CA HIS A 220 -1.54 -28.31 -23.84
C HIS A 220 -2.91 -28.52 -23.18
N GLU A 221 -3.22 -27.68 -22.20
CA GLU A 221 -4.55 -27.54 -21.60
C GLU A 221 -5.11 -26.17 -21.93
N LYS A 222 -6.33 -26.12 -22.48
CA LYS A 222 -7.12 -24.89 -22.57
C LYS A 222 -7.71 -24.64 -21.18
N VAL A 223 -7.19 -23.68 -20.45
CA VAL A 223 -7.61 -23.40 -19.07
C VAL A 223 -8.90 -22.58 -19.09
N THR A 224 -8.97 -21.57 -19.95
CA THR A 224 -10.20 -20.78 -20.14
C THR A 224 -10.57 -20.55 -21.59
N GLN A 225 -11.87 -20.39 -21.81
CA GLN A 225 -12.42 -19.88 -23.06
C GLN A 225 -13.47 -18.81 -22.77
N LEU A 226 -13.64 -17.86 -23.68
CA LEU A 226 -14.71 -16.87 -23.66
C LEU A 226 -15.46 -16.82 -24.99
N THR A 227 -16.75 -16.52 -24.96
CA THR A 227 -17.55 -16.32 -26.18
C THR A 227 -17.46 -14.88 -26.67
N ILE A 228 -17.00 -14.69 -27.90
CA ILE A 228 -16.92 -13.40 -28.60
C ILE A 228 -17.67 -13.59 -29.93
N SER A 229 -18.72 -12.78 -30.17
CA SER A 229 -19.66 -12.97 -31.30
C SER A 229 -20.12 -14.44 -31.47
N ASP A 230 -20.58 -15.04 -30.37
CA ASP A 230 -21.01 -16.45 -30.27
C ASP A 230 -19.94 -17.51 -30.60
N GLN A 231 -18.66 -17.13 -30.72
CA GLN A 231 -17.55 -18.05 -30.94
C GLN A 231 -16.66 -18.18 -29.70
N TRP A 232 -16.32 -19.41 -29.33
CA TRP A 232 -15.40 -19.67 -28.23
C TRP A 232 -13.95 -19.39 -28.64
N ARG A 233 -13.31 -18.48 -27.91
CA ARG A 233 -11.90 -18.10 -28.06
C ARG A 233 -11.15 -18.52 -26.80
N THR A 234 -9.96 -19.10 -26.94
CA THR A 234 -9.14 -19.51 -25.80
C THR A 234 -8.50 -18.29 -25.14
N GLY A 235 -8.75 -18.09 -23.85
CA GLY A 235 -8.24 -16.95 -23.09
C GLY A 235 -6.96 -17.24 -22.31
N VAL A 236 -6.82 -18.44 -21.75
CA VAL A 236 -5.62 -18.90 -21.02
C VAL A 236 -5.29 -20.32 -21.45
N VAL A 237 -4.01 -20.55 -21.76
CA VAL A 237 -3.47 -21.85 -22.15
C VAL A 237 -2.29 -22.20 -21.26
N HIS A 238 -2.24 -23.46 -20.83
CA HIS A 238 -1.06 -24.07 -20.22
C HIS A 238 -0.42 -25.02 -21.23
N VAL A 239 0.76 -24.65 -21.73
CA VAL A 239 1.54 -25.48 -22.65
C VAL A 239 2.41 -26.43 -21.83
N CYS A 240 2.19 -27.73 -22.00
CA CYS A 240 2.84 -28.77 -21.19
C CYS A 240 4.29 -29.00 -21.62
N GLN A 241 5.12 -29.49 -20.70
CA GLN A 241 6.53 -29.74 -20.92
C GLN A 241 6.83 -30.70 -22.10
N GLN A 242 7.72 -30.27 -23.01
CA GLN A 242 8.63 -31.16 -23.74
C GLN A 242 10.02 -31.04 -23.10
N LYS A 243 10.78 -32.15 -23.00
CA LYS A 243 11.92 -32.40 -22.08
C LYS A 243 13.01 -31.31 -21.92
N THR A 244 13.05 -30.25 -22.71
CA THR A 244 14.12 -29.22 -22.74
C THR A 244 13.63 -27.78 -22.52
N GLU A 245 12.33 -27.52 -22.44
CA GLU A 245 11.77 -26.16 -22.31
C GLU A 245 11.00 -25.93 -21.00
N PRO A 246 10.98 -24.69 -20.47
CA PRO A 246 10.21 -24.36 -19.27
C PRO A 246 8.69 -24.41 -19.53
N GLU A 247 7.95 -24.91 -18.53
CA GLU A 247 6.49 -24.83 -18.47
C GLU A 247 6.02 -23.39 -18.76
N THR A 248 5.08 -23.24 -19.69
CA THR A 248 4.66 -21.93 -20.18
C THR A 248 3.16 -21.77 -20.06
N ILE A 249 2.72 -20.72 -19.36
CA ILE A 249 1.31 -20.35 -19.25
C ILE A 249 1.11 -19.00 -19.92
N ILE A 250 0.12 -18.92 -20.81
CA ILE A 250 -0.10 -17.77 -21.70
C ILE A 250 -1.49 -17.20 -21.43
N PHE A 251 -1.55 -15.89 -21.20
CA PHE A 251 -2.80 -15.14 -20.95
C PHE A 251 -3.07 -14.21 -22.13
N GLY A 252 -4.24 -14.34 -22.76
CA GLY A 252 -4.63 -13.54 -23.92
C GLY A 252 -5.37 -12.24 -23.60
N MET A 253 -5.89 -12.05 -22.38
CA MET A 253 -6.76 -10.88 -22.07
C MET A 253 -6.25 -10.08 -20.87
N GLY A 254 -4.93 -10.01 -20.70
CA GLY A 254 -4.28 -9.32 -19.58
C GLY A 254 -4.79 -9.81 -18.22
N THR A 255 -4.75 -8.91 -17.22
CA THR A 255 -5.22 -9.16 -15.84
C THR A 255 -6.44 -8.32 -15.46
N GLU A 256 -7.15 -7.77 -16.45
CA GLU A 256 -8.33 -6.92 -16.22
C GLU A 256 -9.55 -7.74 -15.81
N LEU A 257 -9.61 -8.98 -16.27
CA LEU A 257 -10.64 -9.93 -15.89
C LEU A 257 -10.31 -10.59 -14.57
N PHE A 258 -11.29 -10.61 -13.67
CA PHE A 258 -11.16 -11.27 -12.37
C PHE A 258 -10.80 -12.76 -12.51
N VAL A 259 -11.27 -13.43 -13.57
CA VAL A 259 -10.90 -14.82 -13.88
C VAL A 259 -9.40 -14.93 -14.13
N ASN A 260 -8.82 -14.00 -14.90
CA ASN A 260 -7.38 -13.99 -15.15
C ASN A 260 -6.59 -13.63 -13.88
N GLN A 261 -7.14 -12.80 -12.99
CA GLN A 261 -6.53 -12.55 -11.68
C GLN A 261 -6.47 -13.81 -10.81
N MET A 262 -7.56 -14.59 -10.74
CA MET A 262 -7.57 -15.88 -10.03
C MET A 262 -6.56 -16.86 -10.64
N LEU A 263 -6.58 -16.98 -11.97
CA LEU A 263 -5.69 -17.89 -12.68
C LEU A 263 -4.23 -17.46 -12.63
N LEU A 264 -3.95 -16.16 -12.50
CA LEU A 264 -2.57 -15.69 -12.31
C LEU A 264 -2.02 -16.14 -10.96
N LEU A 265 -2.83 -16.19 -9.90
CA LEU A 265 -2.40 -16.78 -8.62
C LEU A 265 -2.11 -18.28 -8.74
N ASP A 266 -2.97 -19.01 -9.45
CA ASP A 266 -2.79 -20.43 -9.72
C ASP A 266 -1.55 -20.68 -10.59
N SER A 267 -1.32 -19.81 -11.57
CA SER A 267 -0.14 -19.84 -12.45
C SER A 267 1.14 -19.62 -11.66
N ILE A 268 1.20 -18.58 -10.82
CA ILE A 268 2.38 -18.31 -9.98
C ILE A 268 2.64 -19.48 -9.02
N TYR A 269 1.59 -20.08 -8.45
CA TYR A 269 1.74 -21.29 -7.63
C TYR A 269 2.31 -22.46 -8.44
N TYR A 270 1.82 -22.67 -9.66
CA TYR A 270 2.23 -23.76 -10.54
C TYR A 270 3.68 -23.59 -11.04
N THR A 271 4.01 -22.43 -11.62
CA THR A 271 5.36 -22.14 -12.17
C THR A 271 6.44 -22.13 -11.10
N SER A 272 6.06 -21.80 -9.86
CA SER A 272 6.95 -21.86 -8.69
C SER A 272 7.05 -23.21 -8.01
N LYS A 273 6.40 -24.25 -8.55
CA LYS A 273 6.36 -25.59 -7.93
C LYS A 273 5.90 -25.55 -6.46
N GLY A 274 5.02 -24.60 -6.14
CA GLY A 274 4.45 -24.38 -4.82
C GLY A 274 5.28 -23.52 -3.86
N ILE A 275 6.46 -23.01 -4.25
CA ILE A 275 7.30 -22.16 -3.39
C ILE A 275 6.57 -20.87 -3.02
N LEU A 276 5.84 -20.27 -3.97
CA LEU A 276 5.10 -19.02 -3.78
C LEU A 276 3.65 -19.26 -3.36
N GLN A 277 3.37 -20.32 -2.60
CA GLN A 277 2.01 -20.65 -2.21
C GLN A 277 1.39 -19.63 -1.23
N LYS A 278 0.20 -19.11 -1.58
CA LYS A 278 -0.67 -18.35 -0.66
C LYS A 278 -1.74 -19.26 -0.01
N PRO A 279 -2.15 -19.01 1.24
CA PRO A 279 -3.15 -19.82 1.92
C PRO A 279 -4.51 -19.77 1.20
N LEU A 280 -5.25 -20.88 1.25
CA LEU A 280 -6.66 -20.92 0.80
C LEU A 280 -7.61 -20.35 1.85
N GLU A 281 -7.18 -20.30 3.11
CA GLU A 281 -7.91 -19.65 4.18
C GLU A 281 -7.67 -18.13 4.13
N LYS A 282 -8.76 -17.36 4.19
CA LYS A 282 -8.78 -15.90 4.22
C LYS A 282 -9.55 -15.44 5.46
N ASN A 283 -9.07 -14.38 6.09
CA ASN A 283 -9.69 -13.89 7.32
C ASN A 283 -10.70 -12.79 6.96
N ILE A 284 -11.86 -12.81 7.59
CA ILE A 284 -12.92 -11.83 7.40
C ILE A 284 -13.44 -11.31 8.74
N GLN A 285 -13.67 -10.01 8.82
CA GLN A 285 -14.41 -9.33 9.88
C GLN A 285 -15.31 -8.28 9.22
N ILE A 286 -16.57 -8.21 9.63
CA ILE A 286 -17.50 -7.15 9.20
C ILE A 286 -17.83 -6.31 10.41
N ASP A 287 -17.35 -5.07 10.37
CA ASP A 287 -17.61 -4.07 11.39
C ASP A 287 -18.85 -3.26 11.01
N ILE A 288 -19.77 -3.09 11.97
CA ILE A 288 -20.97 -2.26 11.85
C ILE A 288 -20.77 -1.06 12.75
N ASP A 289 -20.32 0.05 12.19
CA ASP A 289 -20.22 1.31 12.91
C ASP A 289 -21.62 1.88 13.17
N ASP A 290 -21.71 2.93 14.00
CA ASP A 290 -22.92 3.75 14.15
C ASP A 290 -24.14 3.06 14.76
N ILE A 291 -23.98 2.01 15.58
CA ILE A 291 -25.11 1.50 16.38
C ILE A 291 -25.62 2.62 17.29
N PHE A 292 -26.93 2.84 17.19
CA PHE A 292 -27.72 3.95 17.74
C PHE A 292 -27.58 5.31 17.05
N VAL A 293 -26.78 5.48 16.00
CA VAL A 293 -26.55 6.79 15.35
C VAL A 293 -27.34 6.89 14.04
N GLY A 294 -28.18 7.91 13.90
CA GLY A 294 -28.93 8.16 12.66
C GLY A 294 -30.28 8.80 12.92
N ASP A 295 -30.80 9.49 11.90
CA ASP A 295 -32.10 10.16 11.94
C ASP A 295 -33.26 9.13 11.88
N PRO A 296 -34.44 9.46 12.44
CA PRO A 296 -35.62 8.62 12.30
C PRO A 296 -35.94 8.25 10.85
N GLY A 297 -36.26 6.98 10.61
CA GLY A 297 -36.52 6.40 9.29
C GLY A 297 -35.29 5.81 8.60
N THR A 298 -34.12 5.84 9.23
CA THR A 298 -32.87 5.27 8.69
C THR A 298 -32.25 4.20 9.58
N ARG A 299 -32.87 3.90 10.73
CA ARG A 299 -32.33 3.01 11.76
C ARG A 299 -32.87 1.60 11.59
N ILE A 300 -32.29 0.66 12.33
CA ILE A 300 -32.74 -0.73 12.33
C ILE A 300 -33.96 -0.92 13.24
N GLY A 301 -34.90 -1.75 12.80
CA GLY A 301 -36.01 -2.22 13.63
C GLY A 301 -35.77 -3.63 14.17
N VAL A 302 -36.73 -4.16 14.94
CA VAL A 302 -36.70 -5.53 15.50
C VAL A 302 -36.45 -6.58 14.41
N SER A 303 -37.18 -6.49 13.30
CA SER A 303 -37.08 -7.47 12.21
C SER A 303 -35.72 -7.44 11.50
N ASP A 304 -35.01 -6.32 11.55
CA ASP A 304 -33.67 -6.18 10.97
C ASP A 304 -32.61 -6.85 11.86
N VAL A 305 -32.75 -6.69 13.18
CA VAL A 305 -31.92 -7.40 14.16
C VAL A 305 -32.09 -8.92 14.02
N ASP A 306 -33.32 -9.42 13.89
CA ASP A 306 -33.56 -10.84 13.64
C ASP A 306 -32.86 -11.32 12.35
N ALA A 307 -32.95 -10.54 11.27
CA ALA A 307 -32.29 -10.88 10.00
C ALA A 307 -30.75 -10.87 10.11
N MET A 308 -30.17 -9.99 10.92
CA MET A 308 -28.73 -10.00 11.20
C MET A 308 -28.30 -11.27 11.94
N ILE A 309 -29.12 -11.74 12.89
CA ILE A 309 -28.88 -12.98 13.64
C ILE A 309 -29.02 -14.19 12.71
N GLU A 310 -30.11 -14.27 11.94
CA GLU A 310 -30.33 -15.34 10.95
C GLU A 310 -29.20 -15.41 9.92
N PHE A 311 -28.74 -14.25 9.44
CA PHE A 311 -27.60 -14.20 8.53
C PHE A 311 -26.33 -14.74 9.18
N THR A 312 -26.08 -14.37 10.43
CA THR A 312 -24.93 -14.86 11.21
C THR A 312 -24.99 -16.37 11.37
N ASP A 313 -26.15 -16.90 11.75
CA ASP A 313 -26.33 -18.35 11.98
C ASP A 313 -26.20 -19.15 10.68
N LYS A 314 -26.74 -18.66 9.55
CA LYS A 314 -26.54 -19.24 8.22
C LYS A 314 -25.06 -19.37 7.87
N TRP A 315 -24.28 -18.31 8.11
CA TRP A 315 -22.90 -18.25 7.63
C TRP A 315 -21.86 -18.81 8.59
N LYS A 316 -22.16 -18.93 9.90
CA LYS A 316 -21.27 -19.57 10.88
C LYS A 316 -20.89 -21.01 10.51
N GLU A 317 -21.77 -21.74 9.82
CA GLU A 317 -21.50 -23.10 9.36
C GLU A 317 -20.37 -23.15 8.31
N GLN A 318 -20.27 -22.12 7.46
CA GLN A 318 -19.29 -22.05 6.37
C GLN A 318 -18.09 -21.14 6.71
N ILE A 319 -18.27 -20.22 7.66
CA ILE A 319 -17.29 -19.23 8.10
C ILE A 319 -17.11 -19.41 9.61
N PRO A 320 -16.16 -20.25 10.05
CA PRO A 320 -15.96 -20.51 11.46
C PRO A 320 -15.66 -19.21 12.23
N GLY A 321 -16.34 -19.05 13.37
CA GLY A 321 -16.21 -17.86 14.21
C GLY A 321 -16.96 -16.62 13.72
N PHE A 322 -17.76 -16.72 12.65
CA PHE A 322 -18.44 -15.57 12.07
C PHE A 322 -19.41 -14.91 13.06
N ASN A 323 -19.24 -13.61 13.27
CA ASN A 323 -20.16 -12.78 14.04
C ASN A 323 -19.93 -11.30 13.68
N PHE A 324 -21.01 -10.53 13.52
CA PHE A 324 -20.88 -9.08 13.34
C PHE A 324 -20.21 -8.44 14.56
N VAL A 325 -19.27 -7.54 14.28
CA VAL A 325 -18.61 -6.73 15.31
C VAL A 325 -19.20 -5.33 15.24
N VAL A 326 -19.88 -4.89 16.29
CA VAL A 326 -20.75 -3.71 16.26
C VAL A 326 -20.21 -2.57 17.13
N GLY A 327 -20.11 -1.39 16.55
CA GLY A 327 -19.59 -0.17 17.16
C GLY A 327 -20.72 0.72 17.65
N PHE A 328 -20.73 1.08 18.93
CA PHE A 328 -21.86 1.80 19.52
C PHE A 328 -21.51 3.21 20.02
N SER A 329 -22.50 4.11 19.90
CA SER A 329 -22.52 5.46 20.48
C SER A 329 -23.73 5.66 21.40
N GLY A 330 -23.54 5.47 22.70
CA GLY A 330 -24.65 5.36 23.67
C GLY A 330 -25.55 6.60 23.84
N LYS A 331 -25.13 7.81 23.41
CA LYS A 331 -25.95 9.05 23.58
C LYS A 331 -27.23 9.03 22.74
N PHE A 332 -27.24 8.26 21.65
CA PHE A 332 -28.28 8.33 20.63
C PHE A 332 -29.28 7.18 20.68
N ILE A 333 -29.25 6.38 21.75
CA ILE A 333 -30.27 5.35 21.97
C ILE A 333 -31.66 5.99 22.10
N ASN A 334 -32.68 5.31 21.57
CA ASN A 334 -34.09 5.70 21.61
C ASN A 334 -34.35 7.11 21.05
N ARG A 335 -33.82 7.37 19.86
CA ARG A 335 -34.02 8.61 19.11
C ARG A 335 -34.63 8.39 17.73
N GLY A 336 -35.14 7.19 17.46
CA GLY A 336 -35.83 6.85 16.22
C GLY A 336 -37.34 7.07 16.31
N ASN A 337 -38.08 6.43 15.43
CA ASN A 337 -39.52 6.21 15.57
C ASN A 337 -39.82 4.99 16.48
N GLU A 338 -41.10 4.73 16.76
CA GLU A 338 -41.53 3.62 17.64
C GLU A 338 -40.92 2.26 17.27
N THR A 339 -40.86 1.93 15.98
CA THR A 339 -40.30 0.65 15.50
C THR A 339 -38.78 0.60 15.66
N GLU A 340 -38.11 1.73 15.45
CA GLU A 340 -36.65 1.85 15.57
C GLU A 340 -36.20 1.85 17.02
N ASP A 341 -36.93 2.52 17.92
CA ASP A 341 -36.66 2.50 19.36
C ASP A 341 -36.90 1.09 19.96
N ALA A 342 -37.89 0.37 19.43
CA ALA A 342 -38.05 -1.05 19.72
C ALA A 342 -36.85 -1.87 19.22
N GLY A 343 -36.30 -1.54 18.05
CA GLY A 343 -35.06 -2.12 17.51
C GLY A 343 -33.84 -1.87 18.40
N ASP A 344 -33.65 -0.63 18.85
CA ASP A 344 -32.59 -0.24 19.80
C ASP A 344 -32.66 -1.05 21.10
N SER A 345 -33.88 -1.22 21.63
CA SER A 345 -34.11 -2.03 22.85
C SER A 345 -33.84 -3.52 22.59
N TYR A 346 -34.27 -4.02 21.43
CA TYR A 346 -34.17 -5.43 21.08
C TYR A 346 -32.74 -5.88 20.76
N ILE A 347 -31.92 -5.04 20.10
CA ILE A 347 -30.50 -5.36 19.88
C ILE A 347 -29.72 -5.44 21.21
N LEU A 348 -30.11 -4.64 22.22
CA LEU A 348 -29.56 -4.75 23.57
C LEU A 348 -30.02 -6.03 24.28
N GLU A 349 -31.27 -6.46 24.07
CA GLU A 349 -31.75 -7.76 24.56
C GLU A 349 -30.95 -8.91 23.93
N LYS A 350 -30.66 -8.82 22.63
CA LYS A 350 -29.90 -9.81 21.85
C LYS A 350 -28.38 -9.57 21.83
N LYS A 351 -27.84 -8.77 22.75
CA LYS A 351 -26.44 -8.33 22.74
C LYS A 351 -25.40 -9.45 22.61
N ASP A 352 -25.69 -10.65 23.15
CA ASP A 352 -24.79 -11.81 23.14
C ASP A 352 -24.68 -12.47 21.76
N HIS A 353 -25.55 -12.10 20.82
CA HIS A 353 -25.43 -12.49 19.42
C HIS A 353 -24.39 -11.64 18.67
N PHE A 354 -23.85 -10.57 19.25
CA PHE A 354 -22.92 -9.64 18.62
C PHE A 354 -21.63 -9.46 19.43
N ARG A 355 -20.54 -9.02 18.79
CA ARG A 355 -19.30 -8.59 19.48
C ARG A 355 -19.25 -7.07 19.49
N TRP A 356 -19.03 -6.41 20.62
CA TRP A 356 -19.19 -4.96 20.72
C TRP A 356 -17.87 -4.20 20.84
N PHE A 357 -17.70 -3.08 20.15
CA PHE A 357 -16.57 -2.17 20.37
C PHE A 357 -17.02 -0.72 20.61
N GLY A 358 -16.16 0.06 21.24
CA GLY A 358 -16.45 1.47 21.53
C GLY A 358 -16.33 2.34 20.27
N HIS A 359 -17.34 3.17 20.00
CA HIS A 359 -17.36 4.10 18.86
C HIS A 359 -17.69 5.56 19.28
N MET A 360 -17.09 6.00 20.40
CA MET A 360 -17.32 7.31 21.07
C MET A 360 -18.76 7.50 21.59
N PHE A 361 -18.99 8.39 22.56
CA PHE A 361 -20.32 8.48 23.21
C PHE A 361 -21.40 9.07 22.30
N SER A 362 -21.07 10.12 21.55
CA SER A 362 -21.98 10.73 20.57
C SER A 362 -21.35 10.95 19.22
N HIS A 363 -20.61 9.95 18.75
CA HIS A 363 -20.08 9.92 17.40
C HIS A 363 -19.24 11.18 17.03
N MET A 364 -18.66 11.83 18.04
CA MET A 364 -17.78 12.97 17.82
C MET A 364 -16.38 12.49 17.43
N LYS A 365 -15.84 13.09 16.37
CA LYS A 365 -14.43 12.91 15.95
C LYS A 365 -13.50 13.34 17.08
N ALA A 366 -12.49 12.54 17.37
CA ALA A 366 -11.54 12.80 18.46
C ALA A 366 -10.79 14.14 18.29
N ILE A 367 -10.54 14.55 17.05
CA ILE A 367 -9.86 15.80 16.70
C ILE A 367 -10.63 17.09 17.06
N MET A 368 -11.90 16.97 17.47
CA MET A 368 -12.74 18.12 17.86
C MET A 368 -12.61 18.48 19.34
N PHE A 369 -11.88 17.71 20.13
CA PHE A 369 -11.66 17.97 21.54
C PHE A 369 -10.40 18.83 21.71
N GLU A 370 -10.49 19.83 22.59
CA GLU A 370 -9.40 20.78 22.82
C GLU A 370 -8.28 20.19 23.69
N ASP A 371 -8.61 19.19 24.50
CA ASP A 371 -7.72 18.60 25.50
C ASP A 371 -8.01 17.11 25.75
N ASP A 372 -7.02 16.39 26.28
CA ASP A 372 -7.09 14.97 26.59
C ASP A 372 -8.13 14.65 27.67
N GLU A 373 -8.31 15.52 28.67
CA GLU A 373 -9.21 15.25 29.80
C GLU A 373 -10.67 15.18 29.31
N SER A 374 -11.08 16.15 28.50
CA SER A 374 -12.42 16.19 27.91
C SER A 374 -12.66 15.00 26.97
N LEU A 375 -11.69 14.65 26.13
CA LEU A 375 -11.75 13.48 25.24
C LEU A 375 -11.88 12.17 26.04
N CYS A 376 -11.03 11.96 27.04
CA CYS A 376 -11.00 10.76 27.87
C CYS A 376 -12.29 10.61 28.70
N LYS A 377 -12.78 11.71 29.29
CA LYS A 377 -14.06 11.74 30.00
C LYS A 377 -15.21 11.33 29.08
N TYR A 378 -15.21 11.85 27.86
CA TYR A 378 -16.23 11.55 26.87
C TYR A 378 -16.20 10.09 26.42
N MET A 379 -15.02 9.50 26.20
CA MET A 379 -14.87 8.06 25.98
C MET A 379 -15.36 7.23 27.17
N SER A 380 -15.10 7.71 28.40
CA SER A 380 -15.50 7.03 29.63
C SER A 380 -17.01 6.94 29.77
N ASP A 381 -17.76 7.95 29.33
CA ASP A 381 -19.22 7.92 29.35
C ASP A 381 -19.78 6.84 28.40
N ASN A 382 -19.16 6.63 27.24
CA ASN A 382 -19.53 5.52 26.37
C ASN A 382 -19.22 4.15 27.00
N LYS A 383 -18.07 4.04 27.69
CA LYS A 383 -17.71 2.82 28.42
C LYS A 383 -18.71 2.52 29.53
N LYS A 384 -19.11 3.52 30.32
CA LYS A 384 -20.15 3.38 31.35
C LYS A 384 -21.47 2.89 30.77
N PHE A 385 -21.88 3.43 29.61
CA PHE A 385 -23.08 2.94 28.91
C PHE A 385 -22.96 1.44 28.58
N GLY A 386 -21.85 1.01 27.98
CA GLY A 386 -21.67 -0.40 27.62
C GLY A 386 -21.60 -1.33 28.83
N VAL A 387 -20.92 -0.91 29.91
CA VAL A 387 -20.87 -1.67 31.18
C VAL A 387 -22.25 -1.76 31.83
N LYS A 388 -23.01 -0.66 31.86
CA LYS A 388 -24.38 -0.64 32.41
C LYS A 388 -25.30 -1.63 31.69
N ASN A 389 -25.17 -1.74 30.37
CA ASN A 389 -25.95 -2.67 29.55
C ASN A 389 -25.32 -4.08 29.46
N GLN A 390 -24.19 -4.30 30.12
CA GLN A 390 -23.43 -5.57 30.13
C GLN A 390 -23.14 -6.06 28.70
N LEU A 391 -22.65 -5.17 27.83
CA LEU A 391 -22.31 -5.53 26.45
C LEU A 391 -21.05 -6.43 26.42
N PRO A 392 -21.04 -7.51 25.63
CA PRO A 392 -19.87 -8.36 25.47
C PRO A 392 -18.82 -7.67 24.58
N PHE A 393 -17.89 -6.96 25.21
CA PHE A 393 -16.87 -6.20 24.50
C PHE A 393 -15.85 -7.08 23.78
N GLU A 394 -15.53 -6.70 22.55
CA GLU A 394 -14.32 -7.12 21.87
C GLU A 394 -13.12 -6.48 22.57
N THR A 395 -12.44 -7.29 23.38
CA THR A 395 -11.42 -6.78 24.30
C THR A 395 -10.26 -6.15 23.54
N GLY A 396 -9.94 -4.91 23.89
CA GLY A 396 -8.80 -4.18 23.31
C GLY A 396 -9.03 -3.63 21.91
N TYR A 397 -10.26 -3.66 21.38
CA TYR A 397 -10.63 -3.11 20.06
C TYR A 397 -11.55 -1.90 20.17
N ALA A 398 -11.25 -0.85 19.41
CA ALA A 398 -12.12 0.30 19.22
C ALA A 398 -11.85 0.97 17.88
N VAL A 399 -12.80 1.73 17.37
CA VAL A 399 -12.70 2.46 16.11
C VAL A 399 -13.20 3.88 16.33
N ALA A 400 -12.48 4.87 15.82
CA ALA A 400 -12.87 6.27 15.96
C ALA A 400 -13.90 6.64 14.88
N PRO A 401 -14.92 7.47 15.21
CA PRO A 401 -15.81 8.07 14.22
C PRO A 401 -15.06 8.70 13.06
N HIS A 402 -15.47 8.36 11.83
CA HIS A 402 -14.81 8.78 10.58
C HIS A 402 -13.32 8.46 10.49
N HIS A 403 -12.81 7.55 11.33
CA HIS A 403 -11.39 7.23 11.47
C HIS A 403 -10.48 8.44 11.78
N ALA A 404 -11.08 9.57 12.17
CA ALA A 404 -10.39 10.82 12.40
C ALA A 404 -9.49 10.71 13.64
N GLY A 405 -8.21 11.02 13.44
CA GLY A 405 -7.16 10.88 14.45
C GLY A 405 -6.51 9.49 14.50
N VAL A 406 -7.01 8.49 13.77
CA VAL A 406 -6.30 7.20 13.62
C VAL A 406 -5.15 7.37 12.65
N TYR A 407 -5.46 7.89 11.45
CA TYR A 407 -4.48 8.37 10.49
C TYR A 407 -5.07 9.55 9.68
N PRO A 408 -4.41 10.72 9.61
CA PRO A 408 -3.21 11.10 10.35
C PRO A 408 -3.38 10.97 11.86
N VAL A 409 -2.30 10.60 12.54
CA VAL A 409 -2.32 10.29 13.97
C VAL A 409 -2.67 11.54 14.77
N HIS A 410 -3.55 11.37 15.76
CA HIS A 410 -3.84 12.32 16.82
C HIS A 410 -3.57 11.66 18.17
N GLU A 411 -2.47 12.03 18.82
CA GLU A 411 -1.93 11.38 20.03
C GLU A 411 -2.93 11.31 21.20
N PRO A 412 -3.75 12.35 21.48
CA PRO A 412 -4.80 12.28 22.50
C PRO A 412 -5.76 11.11 22.32
N LEU A 413 -6.10 10.75 21.07
CA LEU A 413 -6.94 9.58 20.79
C LEU A 413 -6.28 8.29 21.28
N TYR A 414 -5.01 8.07 20.94
CA TYR A 414 -4.25 6.87 21.32
C TYR A 414 -4.05 6.80 22.83
N HIS A 415 -3.80 7.94 23.48
CA HIS A 415 -3.71 8.05 24.94
C HIS A 415 -5.04 7.66 25.61
N CYS A 416 -6.14 8.34 25.29
CA CYS A 416 -7.44 8.06 25.90
C CYS A 416 -7.95 6.64 25.60
N TRP A 417 -7.64 6.09 24.43
CA TRP A 417 -7.96 4.70 24.10
C TRP A 417 -7.27 3.69 25.02
N ARG A 418 -5.99 3.89 25.35
CA ARG A 418 -5.30 3.04 26.32
C ARG A 418 -5.88 3.21 27.72
N GLU A 419 -6.00 4.44 28.20
CA GLU A 419 -6.39 4.72 29.57
C GLU A 419 -7.84 4.33 29.87
N VAL A 420 -8.76 4.65 28.95
CA VAL A 420 -10.20 4.41 29.17
C VAL A 420 -10.58 2.99 28.81
N TRP A 421 -10.19 2.51 27.64
CA TRP A 421 -10.68 1.25 27.09
C TRP A 421 -9.68 0.09 27.17
N GLY A 422 -8.39 0.37 27.44
CA GLY A 422 -7.34 -0.63 27.30
C GLY A 422 -7.14 -1.08 25.84
N VAL A 423 -7.43 -0.20 24.89
CA VAL A 423 -7.33 -0.51 23.45
C VAL A 423 -5.88 -0.77 23.08
N LYS A 424 -5.69 -1.88 22.38
CA LYS A 424 -4.42 -2.29 21.78
C LYS A 424 -4.51 -2.36 20.27
N ILE A 425 -5.73 -2.45 19.73
CA ILE A 425 -5.99 -2.70 18.31
C ILE A 425 -7.05 -1.72 17.83
N THR A 426 -6.84 -1.18 16.65
CA THR A 426 -7.83 -0.40 15.92
C THR A 426 -7.71 -0.68 14.43
N SER A 427 -8.56 -0.08 13.61
CA SER A 427 -8.52 -0.21 12.16
C SER A 427 -8.81 1.12 11.46
N THR A 428 -8.25 1.28 10.26
CA THR A 428 -8.52 2.45 9.41
C THR A 428 -8.32 2.13 7.94
N GLU A 429 -9.14 2.75 7.11
CA GLU A 429 -9.04 2.80 5.65
C GLU A 429 -8.13 3.92 5.15
N GLU A 430 -7.71 4.85 6.02
CA GLU A 430 -7.01 6.08 5.63
C GLU A 430 -5.51 5.89 5.40
N TYR A 431 -4.93 4.77 5.81
CA TYR A 431 -3.48 4.61 5.87
C TYR A 431 -2.89 3.68 4.78
N PRO A 432 -1.81 4.11 4.09
CA PRO A 432 -1.23 5.45 4.14
C PRO A 432 -2.07 6.47 3.36
N HIS A 433 -3.03 5.99 2.55
CA HIS A 433 -4.05 6.76 1.84
C HIS A 433 -5.31 5.89 1.64
N LEU A 434 -6.46 6.53 1.48
CA LEU A 434 -7.72 5.85 1.17
C LEU A 434 -7.67 5.06 -0.15
N TYR A 435 -7.02 5.63 -1.17
CA TYR A 435 -6.90 5.01 -2.49
C TYR A 435 -5.45 4.98 -3.01
N PRO A 436 -5.09 3.97 -3.81
CA PRO A 436 -5.88 2.76 -4.08
C PRO A 436 -5.96 1.82 -2.87
N ALA A 437 -7.08 1.12 -2.71
CA ALA A 437 -7.32 0.23 -1.56
C ALA A 437 -6.25 -0.88 -1.43
N THR A 438 -5.68 -1.31 -2.55
CA THR A 438 -4.62 -2.31 -2.63
C THR A 438 -3.31 -1.91 -1.95
N LYS A 439 -3.10 -0.60 -1.72
CA LYS A 439 -1.91 -0.07 -1.03
C LYS A 439 -2.13 0.17 0.47
N ARG A 440 -3.34 -0.10 0.99
CA ARG A 440 -3.62 -0.02 2.42
C ARG A 440 -2.83 -1.08 3.17
N ARG A 441 -2.33 -0.71 4.35
CA ARG A 441 -1.46 -1.56 5.17
C ARG A 441 -1.68 -1.29 6.65
N GLY A 442 -1.10 -2.12 7.51
CA GLY A 442 -1.09 -1.87 8.94
C GLY A 442 0.09 -1.00 9.36
N PHE A 443 0.06 -0.50 10.58
CA PHE A 443 1.23 0.09 11.25
C PHE A 443 1.13 -0.01 12.76
N LEU A 444 2.27 0.18 13.43
CA LEU A 444 2.34 0.30 14.88
C LEU A 444 2.56 1.77 15.28
N HIS A 445 1.82 2.24 16.27
CA HIS A 445 2.05 3.55 16.87
C HIS A 445 1.75 3.53 18.37
N GLN A 446 2.71 3.98 19.19
CA GLN A 446 2.65 3.97 20.67
C GLN A 446 2.14 2.64 21.27
N GLY A 447 2.59 1.51 20.72
CA GLY A 447 2.22 0.17 21.17
C GLY A 447 0.86 -0.33 20.68
N LEU A 448 0.08 0.47 19.92
CA LEU A 448 -1.17 0.03 19.30
C LEU A 448 -0.92 -0.54 17.91
N GLN A 449 -1.65 -1.61 17.60
CA GLN A 449 -1.74 -2.27 16.31
C GLN A 449 -2.87 -1.66 15.47
N VAL A 450 -2.54 -0.97 14.39
CA VAL A 450 -3.52 -0.40 13.46
C VAL A 450 -3.62 -1.31 12.24
N LEU A 451 -4.80 -1.91 12.01
CA LEU A 451 -5.06 -2.82 10.90
C LEU A 451 -5.67 -2.09 9.69
N PRO A 452 -5.35 -2.51 8.44
CA PRO A 452 -5.97 -1.93 7.26
C PRO A 452 -7.43 -2.33 7.17
N ARG A 453 -8.31 -1.33 7.05
CA ARG A 453 -9.75 -1.51 6.87
C ARG A 453 -10.14 -1.34 5.40
N GLN A 454 -11.11 -2.12 4.96
CA GLN A 454 -11.62 -2.19 3.60
C GLN A 454 -12.97 -1.51 3.48
N THR A 455 -13.19 -0.93 2.30
CA THR A 455 -14.45 -0.30 1.91
C THR A 455 -15.23 -1.25 1.02
N CYS A 456 -16.53 -1.40 1.25
CA CYS A 456 -17.40 -2.31 0.48
C CYS A 456 -18.37 -1.58 -0.46
N ARG A 457 -18.17 -0.28 -0.70
CA ARG A 457 -19.07 0.63 -1.44
C ARG A 457 -20.48 0.78 -0.85
N LEU A 458 -20.69 0.31 0.37
CA LEU A 458 -21.88 0.63 1.17
C LEU A 458 -21.58 1.87 2.01
N PHE A 459 -22.27 2.97 1.69
CA PHE A 459 -22.15 4.24 2.42
C PHE A 459 -23.34 4.40 3.38
N THR A 460 -23.22 5.28 4.39
CA THR A 460 -24.31 5.60 5.35
C THR A 460 -25.61 6.06 4.67
N HIS A 461 -25.50 6.72 3.51
CA HIS A 461 -26.65 7.17 2.71
C HIS A 461 -27.12 6.15 1.66
N THR A 462 -26.42 5.02 1.51
CA THR A 462 -26.76 3.95 0.56
C THR A 462 -27.55 2.87 1.28
N GLN A 463 -28.85 3.10 1.43
CA GLN A 463 -29.74 2.26 2.24
C GLN A 463 -30.64 1.34 1.41
N PHE A 464 -30.76 1.59 0.10
CA PHE A 464 -31.67 0.85 -0.76
C PHE A 464 -30.99 0.40 -2.04
N TYR A 465 -31.22 -0.85 -2.44
CA TYR A 465 -30.69 -1.48 -3.64
C TYR A 465 -30.93 -0.62 -4.90
N LYS A 466 -32.16 -0.13 -5.08
CA LYS A 466 -32.53 0.72 -6.22
C LYS A 466 -31.88 2.10 -6.24
N LYS A 467 -31.35 2.56 -5.09
CA LYS A 467 -30.67 3.84 -4.93
C LYS A 467 -29.17 3.70 -4.78
N PHE A 468 -28.63 2.50 -5.02
CA PHE A 468 -27.18 2.28 -5.01
C PHE A 468 -26.48 3.26 -5.97
N PRO A 469 -25.33 3.85 -5.60
CA PRO A 469 -24.61 4.76 -6.48
C PRO A 469 -24.30 4.13 -7.83
N ASN A 470 -24.67 4.80 -8.92
CA ASN A 470 -24.61 4.29 -10.30
C ASN A 470 -25.57 3.11 -10.61
N GLY A 471 -26.57 2.90 -9.76
CA GLY A 471 -27.64 1.93 -9.94
C GLY A 471 -27.30 0.50 -9.47
N PRO A 472 -28.32 -0.38 -9.38
CA PRO A 472 -28.19 -1.78 -8.95
C PRO A 472 -27.07 -2.57 -9.64
N ASN A 473 -26.92 -2.41 -10.96
CA ASN A 473 -25.92 -3.13 -11.74
C ASN A 473 -24.49 -2.80 -11.27
N SER A 474 -24.25 -1.61 -10.72
CA SER A 474 -22.94 -1.28 -10.16
C SER A 474 -22.64 -2.04 -8.86
N LEU A 475 -23.65 -2.40 -8.07
CA LEU A 475 -23.48 -3.26 -6.90
C LEU A 475 -23.21 -4.70 -7.34
N GLU A 476 -24.04 -5.21 -8.25
CA GLU A 476 -23.87 -6.56 -8.82
C GLU A 476 -22.47 -6.73 -9.44
N ALA A 477 -22.00 -5.75 -10.22
CA ALA A 477 -20.66 -5.76 -10.77
C ALA A 477 -19.56 -5.80 -9.69
N SER A 478 -19.76 -5.12 -8.56
CA SER A 478 -18.81 -5.15 -7.43
C SER A 478 -18.72 -6.54 -6.78
N ILE A 479 -19.87 -7.22 -6.65
CA ILE A 479 -20.01 -8.55 -6.05
C ILE A 479 -19.48 -9.64 -7.00
N HIS A 480 -19.83 -9.56 -8.27
CA HIS A 480 -19.61 -10.59 -9.28
C HIS A 480 -18.33 -10.34 -10.08
N GLY A 481 -17.20 -10.43 -9.39
CA GLY A 481 -15.86 -10.29 -9.98
C GLY A 481 -15.27 -8.88 -9.91
N GLY A 482 -16.02 -7.88 -9.45
CA GLY A 482 -15.51 -6.53 -9.26
C GLY A 482 -14.75 -6.31 -7.96
N GLU A 483 -14.86 -5.10 -7.41
CA GLU A 483 -14.03 -4.62 -6.31
C GLU A 483 -14.18 -5.46 -5.03
N LEU A 484 -15.41 -5.74 -4.58
CA LEU A 484 -15.63 -6.50 -3.35
C LEU A 484 -15.07 -7.93 -3.45
N PHE A 485 -15.32 -8.60 -4.59
CA PHE A 485 -14.75 -9.91 -4.87
C PHE A 485 -13.22 -9.87 -4.91
N SER A 486 -12.65 -8.89 -5.60
CA SER A 486 -11.20 -8.73 -5.74
C SER A 486 -10.52 -8.53 -4.38
N GLN A 487 -11.13 -7.77 -3.47
CA GLN A 487 -10.61 -7.62 -2.10
C GLN A 487 -10.59 -8.96 -1.35
N LEU A 488 -11.70 -9.73 -1.39
CA LEU A 488 -11.76 -11.07 -0.78
C LEU A 488 -10.75 -12.05 -1.37
N LEU A 489 -10.52 -11.98 -2.69
CA LEU A 489 -9.57 -12.82 -3.41
C LEU A 489 -8.11 -12.49 -3.04
N LEU A 490 -7.74 -11.21 -3.13
CA LEU A 490 -6.35 -10.77 -3.11
C LEU A 490 -5.82 -10.53 -1.68
N ASN A 491 -6.64 -9.98 -0.79
CA ASN A 491 -6.23 -9.75 0.59
C ASN A 491 -6.24 -11.06 1.38
N GLU A 492 -5.28 -11.23 2.28
CA GLU A 492 -5.30 -12.33 3.26
C GLU A 492 -6.21 -12.01 4.46
N MET A 493 -6.37 -10.72 4.75
CA MET A 493 -7.07 -10.18 5.91
C MET A 493 -8.05 -9.11 5.43
N ASN A 494 -9.34 -9.31 5.69
CA ASN A 494 -10.40 -8.41 5.25
C ASN A 494 -11.20 -7.92 6.46
N ILE A 495 -11.06 -6.63 6.81
CA ILE A 495 -11.90 -5.98 7.81
C ILE A 495 -12.77 -4.98 7.05
N PHE A 496 -14.05 -5.27 6.85
CA PHE A 496 -14.95 -4.41 6.09
C PHE A 496 -15.68 -3.43 7.00
N MET A 497 -15.68 -2.16 6.61
CA MET A 497 -16.54 -1.14 7.20
C MET A 497 -17.95 -1.20 6.62
N THR A 498 -18.95 -1.27 7.50
CA THR A 498 -20.37 -1.02 7.24
C THR A 498 -20.93 -0.15 8.36
N HIS A 499 -22.16 0.33 8.21
CA HIS A 499 -22.82 1.18 9.21
C HIS A 499 -24.22 0.63 9.49
N MET A 500 -24.79 0.96 10.65
CA MET A 500 -26.13 0.53 11.07
C MET A 500 -27.20 0.69 9.97
N GLN A 501 -27.19 1.82 9.24
CA GLN A 501 -28.18 2.12 8.21
C GLN A 501 -28.10 1.15 7.01
N ASN A 502 -26.99 0.43 6.81
CA ASN A 502 -26.87 -0.58 5.76
C ASN A 502 -27.62 -1.88 6.08
N TYR A 503 -28.08 -2.04 7.33
CA TYR A 503 -28.84 -3.20 7.82
C TYR A 503 -30.32 -2.87 8.04
N GLY A 504 -30.70 -1.59 8.01
CA GLY A 504 -32.10 -1.16 7.96
C GLY A 504 -32.67 -1.22 6.54
N GLY A 505 -33.93 -0.80 6.39
CA GLY A 505 -34.57 -0.67 5.06
C GLY A 505 -34.68 -2.02 4.33
N ASP A 506 -34.01 -2.15 3.18
CA ASP A 506 -33.97 -3.41 2.40
C ASP A 506 -32.76 -4.31 2.73
N ARG A 507 -32.04 -4.00 3.83
CA ARG A 507 -30.94 -4.82 4.38
C ARG A 507 -29.82 -5.05 3.37
N LEU A 508 -29.47 -4.00 2.64
CA LEU A 508 -28.53 -4.03 1.53
C LEU A 508 -27.20 -4.71 1.87
N SER A 509 -26.70 -4.56 3.10
CA SER A 509 -25.46 -5.21 3.53
C SER A 509 -25.57 -6.74 3.57
N LEU A 510 -26.67 -7.27 4.11
CA LEU A 510 -26.91 -8.72 4.17
C LEU A 510 -27.00 -9.33 2.78
N TYR A 511 -27.68 -8.64 1.84
CA TYR A 511 -27.72 -9.04 0.44
C TYR A 511 -26.32 -9.06 -0.18
N THR A 512 -25.56 -7.97 0.01
CA THR A 512 -24.25 -7.76 -0.61
C THR A 512 -23.23 -8.82 -0.17
N PHE A 513 -23.06 -9.02 1.14
CA PHE A 513 -22.11 -10.00 1.65
C PHE A 513 -22.58 -11.43 1.42
N GLY A 514 -23.89 -11.70 1.53
CA GLY A 514 -24.45 -13.01 1.22
C GLY A 514 -24.14 -13.43 -0.22
N LYS A 515 -24.36 -12.53 -1.19
CA LYS A 515 -24.05 -12.78 -2.60
C LYS A 515 -22.56 -12.87 -2.86
N ALA A 516 -21.74 -12.05 -2.20
CA ALA A 516 -20.29 -12.12 -2.33
C ALA A 516 -19.72 -13.45 -1.82
N PHE A 517 -20.23 -13.98 -0.70
CA PHE A 517 -19.82 -15.27 -0.16
C PHE A 517 -20.26 -16.42 -1.06
N GLU A 518 -21.53 -16.42 -1.51
CA GLU A 518 -22.05 -17.39 -2.47
C GLU A 518 -21.18 -17.43 -3.74
N PHE A 519 -20.85 -16.26 -4.28
CA PHE A 519 -20.02 -16.13 -5.47
C PHE A 519 -18.57 -16.59 -5.24
N LEU A 520 -17.96 -16.20 -4.11
CA LEU A 520 -16.61 -16.63 -3.74
C LEU A 520 -16.50 -18.15 -3.66
N TYR A 521 -17.44 -18.80 -2.95
CA TYR A 521 -17.45 -20.25 -2.79
C TYR A 521 -17.79 -21.00 -4.07
N LYS A 522 -18.61 -20.41 -4.94
CA LYS A 522 -18.90 -20.94 -6.26
C LYS A 522 -17.65 -20.95 -7.15
N MET A 523 -16.91 -19.84 -7.19
CA MET A 523 -15.79 -19.64 -8.12
C MET A 523 -14.45 -20.16 -7.61
N THR A 524 -14.30 -20.34 -6.30
CA THR A 524 -12.99 -20.61 -5.69
C THR A 524 -13.01 -21.74 -4.65
N ASN A 525 -11.83 -22.27 -4.35
CA ASN A 525 -11.54 -23.15 -3.23
C ASN A 525 -11.14 -22.39 -1.96
N LEU A 526 -11.32 -21.07 -1.93
CA LEU A 526 -11.03 -20.26 -0.75
C LEU A 526 -12.02 -20.58 0.37
N ARG A 527 -11.56 -20.38 1.61
CA ARG A 527 -12.35 -20.56 2.84
C ARG A 527 -12.24 -19.30 3.67
N LEU A 528 -13.36 -18.76 4.11
CA LEU A 528 -13.37 -17.62 5.02
C LEU A 528 -13.35 -18.12 6.47
N VAL A 529 -12.63 -17.40 7.33
CA VAL A 529 -12.62 -17.59 8.78
C VAL A 529 -12.66 -16.23 9.48
N GLN A 530 -13.35 -16.13 10.60
CA GLN A 530 -13.26 -14.94 11.45
C GLN A 530 -12.51 -15.29 12.73
N LEU A 531 -11.42 -14.57 12.98
CA LEU A 531 -10.62 -14.73 14.19
C LEU A 531 -11.06 -13.73 15.28
N PRO A 532 -10.77 -14.03 16.56
CA PRO A 532 -10.74 -13.00 17.60
C PRO A 532 -9.79 -11.85 17.20
N THR A 533 -10.12 -10.61 17.55
CA THR A 533 -9.43 -9.44 16.97
C THR A 533 -7.94 -9.40 17.35
N GLN A 534 -7.57 -9.85 18.55
CA GLN A 534 -6.16 -10.01 18.94
C GLN A 534 -5.40 -11.00 18.07
N GLN A 535 -5.98 -12.18 17.82
CA GLN A 535 -5.34 -13.18 16.96
C GLN A 535 -5.23 -12.70 15.52
N LEU A 536 -6.24 -11.95 15.03
CA LEU A 536 -6.22 -11.33 13.73
C LEU A 536 -5.04 -10.34 13.59
N ALA A 537 -4.86 -9.46 14.59
CA ALA A 537 -3.78 -8.48 14.60
C ALA A 537 -2.39 -9.14 14.66
N ASP A 538 -2.24 -10.15 15.53
CA ASP A 538 -0.98 -10.90 15.66
C ASP A 538 -0.63 -11.64 14.37
N LYS A 539 -1.61 -12.29 13.73
CA LYS A 539 -1.45 -12.95 12.43
C LYS A 539 -1.07 -11.94 11.34
N TYR A 540 -1.69 -10.75 11.34
CA TYR A 540 -1.37 -9.70 10.39
C TYR A 540 0.09 -9.27 10.47
N PHE A 541 0.57 -8.83 11.63
CA PHE A 541 1.93 -8.30 11.77
C PHE A 541 3.00 -9.40 11.73
N LYS A 542 2.67 -10.64 12.12
CA LYS A 542 3.54 -11.81 11.88
C LYS A 542 3.77 -12.05 10.39
N ASN A 543 2.73 -11.91 9.57
CA ASN A 543 2.84 -12.07 8.11
C ASN A 543 3.43 -10.84 7.41
N ASN A 544 3.39 -9.67 8.08
CA ASN A 544 3.80 -8.38 7.52
C ASN A 544 4.78 -7.62 8.43
N PRO A 545 5.95 -8.20 8.80
CA PRO A 545 6.85 -7.61 9.79
C PRO A 545 7.40 -6.24 9.38
N LYS A 546 7.64 -6.01 8.08
CA LYS A 546 8.10 -4.71 7.55
C LYS A 546 7.13 -3.56 7.86
N GLU A 547 5.83 -3.84 7.87
CA GLU A 547 4.80 -2.84 8.18
C GLU A 547 4.73 -2.51 9.67
N ALA A 548 5.12 -3.45 10.54
CA ALA A 548 5.27 -3.19 11.98
C ALA A 548 6.47 -2.29 12.27
N ASP A 549 7.62 -2.59 11.65
CA ASP A 549 8.89 -1.96 11.96
C ASP A 549 9.06 -0.56 11.35
N THR A 550 8.42 -0.33 10.20
CA THR A 550 8.58 0.87 9.41
C THR A 550 7.23 1.46 9.00
N PRO A 551 6.60 2.31 9.83
CA PRO A 551 5.45 3.07 9.39
C PRO A 551 5.80 3.94 8.17
N THR A 552 4.81 4.50 7.52
CA THR A 552 4.96 5.36 6.35
C THR A 552 4.16 6.62 6.59
N TRP A 553 4.82 7.62 7.15
CA TRP A 553 4.24 8.94 7.33
C TRP A 553 4.17 9.66 5.99
N THR A 554 2.96 10.09 5.63
CA THR A 554 2.65 10.87 4.43
C THR A 554 2.28 12.29 4.83
N ASN A 555 2.39 13.24 3.89
CA ASN A 555 2.06 14.62 4.21
C ASN A 555 0.55 14.85 4.13
N PRO A 556 -0.12 15.16 5.27
CA PRO A 556 -1.56 15.34 5.29
C PRO A 556 -2.01 16.57 4.49
N CYS A 557 -1.15 17.57 4.29
CA CYS A 557 -1.47 18.72 3.44
C CYS A 557 -1.57 18.36 1.94
N ASN A 558 -1.00 17.23 1.50
CA ASN A 558 -1.07 16.78 0.11
C ASN A 558 -2.33 15.95 -0.19
N ASP A 559 -3.09 15.56 0.84
CA ASP A 559 -4.29 14.75 0.72
C ASP A 559 -5.46 15.51 1.33
N LYS A 560 -6.42 15.92 0.50
CA LYS A 560 -7.59 16.72 0.92
C LYS A 560 -8.36 16.03 2.05
N ARG A 561 -8.50 14.71 2.00
CA ARG A 561 -9.25 13.95 3.00
C ARG A 561 -8.49 13.92 4.32
N HIS A 562 -7.17 13.68 4.29
CA HIS A 562 -6.36 13.73 5.50
C HIS A 562 -6.38 15.11 6.14
N LEU A 563 -6.29 16.18 5.35
CA LEU A 563 -6.36 17.56 5.86
C LEU A 563 -7.69 17.85 6.57
N GLU A 564 -8.81 17.30 6.08
CA GLU A 564 -10.14 17.43 6.69
C GLU A 564 -10.28 16.71 8.05
N ILE A 565 -9.42 15.73 8.33
CA ILE A 565 -9.42 14.92 9.56
C ILE A 565 -8.17 15.13 10.44
N VAL A 566 -7.45 16.23 10.22
CA VAL A 566 -6.40 16.75 11.12
C VAL A 566 -7.02 17.80 12.06
N PRO A 567 -6.59 17.89 13.34
CA PRO A 567 -7.04 18.94 14.25
C PRO A 567 -6.83 20.34 13.67
N GLU A 568 -7.76 21.27 13.90
CA GLU A 568 -7.69 22.64 13.34
C GLU A 568 -6.37 23.33 13.70
N SER A 569 -5.92 23.19 14.95
CA SER A 569 -4.64 23.71 15.46
C SER A 569 -3.39 23.17 14.76
N ARG A 570 -3.53 22.08 13.98
CA ARG A 570 -2.44 21.37 13.30
C ARG A 570 -2.49 21.52 11.78
N LYS A 571 -3.57 22.06 11.20
CA LYS A 571 -3.72 22.19 9.73
C LYS A 571 -2.63 23.05 9.09
N ASP A 572 -2.24 24.13 9.76
CA ASP A 572 -1.16 25.00 9.27
C ASP A 572 0.22 24.40 9.51
N LYS A 573 0.38 23.54 10.54
CA LYS A 573 1.69 22.93 10.86
C LYS A 573 2.22 22.05 9.74
N CYS A 574 1.38 21.32 8.99
CA CYS A 574 1.89 20.52 7.87
C CYS A 574 2.43 21.35 6.70
N GLN A 575 2.16 22.66 6.66
CA GLN A 575 2.76 23.59 5.70
C GLN A 575 4.17 24.06 6.12
N ASN A 576 4.56 23.80 7.37
CA ASN A 576 5.88 24.12 7.91
C ASN A 576 6.90 22.98 7.72
N LEU A 577 6.53 21.92 7.02
CA LEU A 577 7.47 20.90 6.58
C LEU A 577 8.60 21.54 5.72
N PRO A 578 9.81 20.95 5.74
CA PRO A 578 10.96 21.56 5.08
C PRO A 578 10.81 21.55 3.56
N ASP A 579 11.29 22.62 2.93
CA ASP A 579 11.38 22.79 1.48
C ASP A 579 12.63 22.12 0.89
N PHE A 580 13.66 21.93 1.72
CA PHE A 580 14.84 21.15 1.37
C PHE A 580 15.48 20.46 2.59
N VAL A 581 16.23 19.39 2.35
CA VAL A 581 16.94 18.64 3.40
C VAL A 581 18.42 18.50 3.05
N ILE A 582 19.30 18.88 3.97
CA ILE A 582 20.74 18.66 3.85
C ILE A 582 21.07 17.26 4.36
N VAL A 583 21.33 16.32 3.45
CA VAL A 583 21.40 14.89 3.76
C VAL A 583 22.78 14.40 4.19
N GLY A 584 23.84 15.20 4.02
CA GLY A 584 25.21 14.79 4.32
C GLY A 584 26.14 14.87 3.11
N PRO A 585 27.16 13.99 3.04
CA PRO A 585 27.59 13.07 4.10
C PRO A 585 28.16 13.78 5.35
N GLN A 586 28.48 12.98 6.38
CA GLN A 586 29.19 13.49 7.55
C GLN A 586 30.61 13.95 7.17
N LYS A 587 31.06 15.00 7.87
CA LYS A 587 32.43 15.57 7.80
C LYS A 587 32.76 16.39 6.55
N THR A 588 31.76 16.79 5.76
CA THR A 588 31.96 17.61 4.54
C THR A 588 31.62 19.09 4.69
N GLY A 589 31.32 19.56 5.91
CA GLY A 589 30.97 20.97 6.15
C GLY A 589 29.47 21.28 6.26
N THR A 590 28.61 20.26 6.33
CA THR A 590 27.15 20.43 6.45
C THR A 590 26.70 21.33 7.60
N THR A 591 27.37 21.31 8.76
CA THR A 591 27.07 22.23 9.88
C THR A 591 27.48 23.68 9.55
N ALA A 592 28.55 23.88 8.77
CA ALA A 592 28.95 25.22 8.33
C ALA A 592 27.92 25.80 7.34
N LEU A 593 27.49 25.00 6.35
CA LEU A 593 26.42 25.37 5.43
C LEU A 593 25.15 25.78 6.19
N MET A 594 24.66 24.93 7.10
CA MET A 594 23.49 25.24 7.94
C MET A 594 23.68 26.54 8.75
N ASN A 595 24.86 26.76 9.32
CA ASN A 595 25.12 27.96 10.12
C ASN A 595 25.11 29.24 9.27
N PHE A 596 25.66 29.21 8.05
CA PHE A 596 25.58 30.34 7.14
C PHE A 596 24.14 30.60 6.68
N LEU A 597 23.38 29.55 6.37
CA LEU A 597 21.97 29.66 5.99
C LEU A 597 21.11 30.28 7.09
N LYS A 598 21.36 29.96 8.37
CA LYS A 598 20.63 30.55 9.52
C LYS A 598 20.75 32.09 9.60
N HIS A 599 21.74 32.70 8.93
CA HIS A 599 21.92 34.17 8.90
C HIS A 599 21.26 34.83 7.69
N HIS A 600 20.66 34.05 6.81
CA HIS A 600 19.93 34.56 5.66
C HIS A 600 18.47 34.89 6.04
N PRO A 601 17.92 36.04 5.60
CA PRO A 601 16.61 36.51 6.04
C PRO A 601 15.43 35.64 5.58
N THR A 602 15.62 34.81 4.56
CA THR A 602 14.56 33.97 3.96
C THR A 602 14.81 32.46 4.12
N PHE A 603 15.74 32.06 5.01
CA PHE A 603 15.91 30.65 5.39
C PHE A 603 15.62 30.45 6.88
N LEU A 604 14.86 29.41 7.20
CA LEU A 604 14.61 28.97 8.58
C LEU A 604 15.03 27.52 8.76
N SER A 605 15.82 27.28 9.78
CA SER A 605 16.22 25.93 10.21
C SER A 605 15.15 25.32 11.12
N SER A 606 15.08 24.00 11.16
CA SER A 606 14.48 23.27 12.28
C SER A 606 15.11 23.69 13.63
N TYR A 607 14.37 23.50 14.71
CA TYR A 607 14.88 23.66 16.07
C TYR A 607 15.96 22.62 16.39
N ASP A 608 16.91 23.00 17.25
CA ASP A 608 17.96 22.10 17.69
C ASP A 608 17.39 21.04 18.67
N SER A 609 17.85 19.81 18.53
CA SER A 609 17.48 18.68 19.37
C SER A 609 18.39 18.59 20.61
N PRO A 610 17.84 18.29 21.81
CA PRO A 610 18.65 18.13 23.02
C PRO A 610 19.61 16.94 22.95
N THR A 611 19.31 15.92 22.15
CA THR A 611 20.10 14.67 22.07
C THR A 611 20.97 14.59 20.82
N THR A 612 20.54 15.21 19.73
CA THR A 612 21.18 15.12 18.41
C THR A 612 21.66 16.48 17.89
N TYR A 613 21.60 17.52 18.73
CA TYR A 613 22.06 18.88 18.46
C TYR A 613 21.39 19.45 17.20
N GLU A 614 22.17 19.92 16.23
CA GLU A 614 21.64 20.50 15.00
C GLU A 614 20.98 19.48 14.04
N GLU A 615 21.03 18.17 14.35
CA GLU A 615 20.44 17.12 13.51
C GLU A 615 19.15 16.57 14.09
N LEU A 616 18.13 16.36 13.25
CA LEU A 616 16.87 15.75 13.68
C LEU A 616 16.95 14.22 13.69
N GLN A 617 17.66 13.67 12.68
CA GLN A 617 17.83 12.23 12.46
C GLN A 617 16.49 11.46 12.41
N PHE A 618 15.41 12.12 11.98
CA PHE A 618 14.07 11.54 11.95
C PHE A 618 14.00 10.33 11.02
N PHE A 619 14.51 10.47 9.78
CA PHE A 619 14.35 9.43 8.77
C PHE A 619 15.36 8.28 8.86
N SER A 620 16.48 8.44 9.57
CA SER A 620 17.56 7.45 9.66
C SER A 620 17.61 6.70 11.00
N SER A 621 16.94 7.19 12.05
CA SER A 621 17.05 6.63 13.41
C SER A 621 15.72 6.07 13.93
N GLN A 622 15.69 5.71 15.21
CA GLN A 622 14.47 5.31 15.92
C GLN A 622 13.51 6.48 16.14
N ASN A 623 13.96 7.73 16.00
CA ASN A 623 13.11 8.93 16.09
C ASN A 623 11.92 8.86 15.12
N TYR A 624 12.04 8.14 14.01
CA TYR A 624 10.95 7.90 13.07
C TYR A 624 9.67 7.31 13.72
N LYS A 625 9.83 6.50 14.77
CA LYS A 625 8.73 5.86 15.51
C LYS A 625 7.96 6.84 16.40
N ASN A 626 8.52 8.01 16.69
CA ASN A 626 7.83 9.06 17.45
C ASN A 626 6.65 9.66 16.65
N GLY A 627 6.59 9.43 15.34
CA GLY A 627 5.46 9.82 14.50
C GLY A 627 5.63 11.16 13.79
N LEU A 628 4.65 11.50 12.96
CA LEU A 628 4.68 12.72 12.15
C LEU A 628 4.59 13.99 13.01
N ASN A 629 3.75 14.03 14.04
CA ASN A 629 3.58 15.24 14.85
C ASN A 629 4.86 15.61 15.60
N TRP A 630 5.60 14.60 16.10
CA TRP A 630 6.94 14.82 16.65
C TRP A 630 7.87 15.53 15.67
N TYR A 631 7.84 15.15 14.39
CA TYR A 631 8.66 15.79 13.36
C TYR A 631 8.17 17.21 13.02
N LEU A 632 6.86 17.42 12.91
CA LEU A 632 6.26 18.73 12.64
C LEU A 632 6.58 19.76 13.74
N ASP A 633 6.63 19.32 14.99
CA ASP A 633 6.91 20.18 16.16
C ASP A 633 8.38 20.66 16.22
N LEU A 634 9.25 20.14 15.34
CA LEU A 634 10.65 20.57 15.22
C LEU A 634 10.84 21.73 14.26
N PHE A 635 9.78 22.24 13.64
CA PHE A 635 9.85 23.35 12.69
C PHE A 635 9.19 24.62 13.24
N PRO A 636 9.78 25.80 12.98
CA PRO A 636 9.16 27.07 13.30
C PRO A 636 7.94 27.33 12.42
N ASP A 637 7.07 28.24 12.88
CA ASP A 637 5.95 28.70 12.07
C ASP A 637 6.44 29.53 10.90
N ARG A 638 5.98 29.19 9.69
CA ARG A 638 6.35 29.92 8.48
C ARG A 638 5.68 31.31 8.49
N PRO A 639 6.42 32.39 8.17
CA PRO A 639 5.83 33.70 7.96
C PRO A 639 4.72 33.68 6.90
N SER A 640 3.69 34.51 7.08
CA SER A 640 2.49 34.54 6.23
C SER A 640 2.77 34.87 4.76
N ASP A 641 3.88 35.55 4.46
CA ASP A 641 4.27 35.88 3.09
C ASP A 641 4.77 34.66 2.28
N ARG A 642 5.01 33.53 2.96
CA ARG A 642 5.54 32.27 2.42
C ARG A 642 6.81 32.41 1.56
N LYS A 643 7.55 33.51 1.71
CA LYS A 643 8.84 33.73 1.02
C LYS A 643 10.00 33.07 1.74
N THR A 644 9.76 32.49 2.91
CA THR A 644 10.79 31.85 3.71
C THR A 644 10.84 30.37 3.40
N LEU A 645 12.03 29.86 3.10
CA LEU A 645 12.29 28.43 2.90
C LEU A 645 12.72 27.77 4.22
N ILE A 646 12.06 26.69 4.60
CA ILE A 646 12.36 25.91 5.80
C ILE A 646 13.26 24.73 5.43
N PHE A 647 14.23 24.38 6.28
CA PHE A 647 15.10 23.24 6.05
C PHE A 647 15.48 22.50 7.32
N GLU A 648 15.86 21.23 7.16
CA GLU A 648 16.57 20.47 8.18
C GLU A 648 17.91 19.95 7.65
N LYS A 649 18.78 19.52 8.57
CA LYS A 649 20.06 18.91 8.24
C LYS A 649 20.23 17.66 9.07
N SER A 650 20.52 16.54 8.43
CA SER A 650 20.87 15.28 9.11
C SER A 650 21.87 14.52 8.25
N ALA A 651 23.16 14.61 8.57
CA ALA A 651 24.22 14.09 7.71
C ALA A 651 24.27 12.55 7.65
N THR A 652 23.52 11.89 8.54
CA THR A 652 23.33 10.43 8.56
C THR A 652 22.41 9.94 7.45
N TYR A 653 21.63 10.83 6.82
CA TYR A 653 20.68 10.47 5.77
C TYR A 653 21.38 9.93 4.53
N PHE A 654 22.50 10.55 4.13
CA PHE A 654 23.18 10.29 2.86
C PHE A 654 23.43 8.80 2.58
N THR A 655 23.86 8.04 3.60
CA THR A 655 24.17 6.61 3.50
C THR A 655 23.07 5.69 4.04
N SER A 656 22.04 6.24 4.68
CA SER A 656 21.02 5.49 5.40
C SER A 656 19.98 4.89 4.45
N SER A 657 19.94 3.55 4.38
CA SER A 657 19.02 2.81 3.51
C SER A 657 17.52 3.13 3.71
N PRO A 658 16.97 3.22 4.94
CA PRO A 658 15.54 3.50 5.11
C PRO A 658 15.14 4.94 4.80
N THR A 659 16.10 5.87 4.67
CA THR A 659 15.80 7.30 4.62
C THR A 659 15.07 7.71 3.34
N ILE A 660 15.56 7.29 2.18
CA ILE A 660 14.99 7.68 0.87
C ILE A 660 13.50 7.35 0.75
N PRO A 661 13.02 6.11 1.01
CA PRO A 661 11.60 5.81 0.90
C PRO A 661 10.74 6.58 1.91
N ARG A 662 11.27 6.85 3.11
CA ARG A 662 10.55 7.63 4.14
C ARG A 662 10.42 9.11 3.76
N ILE A 663 11.49 9.71 3.23
CA ILE A 663 11.45 11.09 2.71
C ILE A 663 10.52 11.15 1.50
N LYS A 664 10.58 10.18 0.56
CA LYS A 664 9.70 10.20 -0.62
C LYS A 664 8.22 10.10 -0.25
N ALA A 665 7.88 9.34 0.79
CA ALA A 665 6.50 9.23 1.27
C ALA A 665 5.98 10.53 1.91
N LEU A 666 6.79 11.19 2.74
CA LEU A 666 6.38 12.42 3.42
C LEU A 666 6.55 13.67 2.52
N LEU A 667 7.65 13.75 1.80
CA LEU A 667 8.15 14.94 1.11
C LEU A 667 8.49 14.62 -0.36
N PRO A 668 7.51 14.20 -1.19
CA PRO A 668 7.79 13.64 -2.52
C PRO A 668 8.45 14.61 -3.51
N LYS A 669 8.29 15.92 -3.29
CA LYS A 669 8.76 17.03 -4.15
C LYS A 669 9.93 17.83 -3.55
N ILE A 670 10.56 17.31 -2.49
CA ILE A 670 11.58 18.06 -1.75
C ILE A 670 12.89 18.16 -2.52
N LYS A 671 13.63 19.25 -2.30
CA LYS A 671 15.03 19.35 -2.74
C LYS A 671 15.98 18.65 -1.76
N ILE A 672 16.87 17.83 -2.30
CA ILE A 672 17.90 17.09 -1.56
C ILE A 672 19.24 17.80 -1.76
N VAL A 673 19.84 18.25 -0.67
CA VAL A 673 21.14 18.95 -0.69
C VAL A 673 22.22 18.03 -0.14
N SER A 674 23.27 17.78 -0.92
CA SER A 674 24.44 17.01 -0.50
C SER A 674 25.70 17.86 -0.60
N VAL A 675 26.54 17.83 0.44
CA VAL A 675 27.81 18.57 0.48
C VAL A 675 28.96 17.60 0.29
N LEU A 676 29.71 17.72 -0.81
CA LEU A 676 30.80 16.79 -1.16
C LEU A 676 32.17 17.46 -1.01
N MET A 677 33.09 16.77 -0.35
CA MET A 677 34.47 17.18 -0.15
C MET A 677 35.38 16.05 -0.63
N GLU A 678 36.64 16.34 -0.95
CA GLU A 678 37.64 15.32 -1.31
C GLU A 678 37.54 14.10 -0.35
N PRO A 679 37.27 12.88 -0.88
CA PRO A 679 36.83 11.75 -0.07
C PRO A 679 37.89 11.24 0.92
N GLY A 680 39.18 11.37 0.59
CA GLY A 680 40.30 11.09 1.46
C GLY A 680 40.36 12.03 2.66
N ALA A 681 40.24 13.35 2.43
CA ALA A 681 40.14 14.35 3.49
C ALA A 681 38.91 14.13 4.37
N ARG A 682 37.78 13.74 3.77
CA ARG A 682 36.55 13.36 4.50
C ARG A 682 36.78 12.16 5.41
N ALA A 683 37.42 11.10 4.91
CA ALA A 683 37.73 9.88 5.67
C ALA A 683 38.69 10.18 6.83
N TYR A 684 39.73 10.98 6.59
CA TYR A 684 40.67 11.41 7.62
C TYR A 684 40.01 12.25 8.70
N SER A 685 39.13 13.18 8.30
CA SER A 685 38.33 13.97 9.25
C SER A 685 37.40 13.10 10.09
N TRP A 686 36.87 12.01 9.53
CA TRP A 686 36.08 11.03 10.28
C TRP A 686 36.93 10.24 11.27
N TYR A 687 38.11 9.75 10.87
CA TYR A 687 39.04 9.07 11.78
C TYR A 687 39.38 9.94 13.00
N PHE A 688 39.77 11.20 12.79
CA PHE A 688 40.05 12.12 13.89
C PHE A 688 38.82 12.51 14.70
N HIS A 689 37.64 12.50 14.09
CA HIS A 689 36.39 12.65 14.83
C HIS A 689 36.20 11.49 15.82
N GLN A 690 36.35 10.24 15.36
CA GLN A 690 36.24 9.06 16.21
C GLN A 690 37.31 9.06 17.31
N LYS A 691 38.54 9.45 16.98
CA LYS A 691 39.64 9.59 17.96
C LYS A 691 39.33 10.63 19.04
N ALA A 692 38.79 11.79 18.66
CA ALA A 692 38.38 12.84 19.61
C ALA A 692 37.19 12.43 20.50
N HIS A 693 36.40 11.44 20.09
CA HIS A 693 35.35 10.82 20.90
C HIS A 693 35.83 9.58 21.67
N ASN A 694 37.14 9.34 21.72
CA ASN A 694 37.76 8.21 22.43
C ASN A 694 37.20 6.84 22.01
N ILE A 695 36.84 6.68 20.74
CA ILE A 695 36.43 5.38 20.21
C ILE A 695 37.62 4.42 20.25
N PRO A 696 37.52 3.24 20.90
CA PRO A 696 38.67 2.38 21.18
C PRO A 696 39.54 2.07 19.95
N ALA A 697 38.92 1.68 18.84
CA ALA A 697 39.64 1.39 17.59
C ALA A 697 40.42 2.61 17.05
N ALA A 698 39.84 3.82 17.12
CA ALA A 698 40.48 5.03 16.57
C ALA A 698 41.62 5.55 17.46
N VAL A 699 41.64 5.15 18.74
CA VAL A 699 42.75 5.43 19.66
C VAL A 699 43.85 4.38 19.50
N LYS A 700 43.47 3.11 19.30
CA LYS A 700 44.37 1.95 19.17
C LYS A 700 45.15 1.95 17.86
N TYR A 701 44.48 2.21 16.74
CA TYR A 701 45.05 2.07 15.39
C TYR A 701 45.37 3.42 14.78
N SER A 702 46.51 3.49 14.08
CA SER A 702 46.86 4.60 13.20
C SER A 702 45.95 4.65 11.97
N PHE A 703 45.90 5.79 11.29
CA PHE A 703 45.08 5.90 10.07
C PHE A 703 45.57 4.93 8.98
N MET A 704 46.88 4.70 8.87
CA MET A 704 47.42 3.76 7.89
C MET A 704 47.00 2.31 8.17
N GLU A 705 47.00 1.87 9.43
CA GLU A 705 46.47 0.56 9.81
C GLU A 705 44.98 0.43 9.51
N VAL A 706 44.21 1.51 9.70
CA VAL A 706 42.80 1.57 9.29
C VAL A 706 42.64 1.41 7.78
N LEU A 707 43.48 2.05 6.96
CA LEU A 707 43.43 1.90 5.50
C LEU A 707 43.78 0.48 5.05
N ASN A 708 44.75 -0.16 5.72
CA ASN A 708 45.29 -1.46 5.34
C ASN A 708 44.55 -2.67 5.94
N GLY A 709 43.44 -2.45 6.68
CA GLY A 709 42.65 -3.54 7.27
C GLY A 709 42.13 -4.53 6.22
N LYS A 710 42.18 -5.83 6.54
CA LYS A 710 41.80 -6.95 5.68
C LYS A 710 40.84 -7.91 6.37
N GLU A 711 40.16 -8.72 5.57
CA GLU A 711 39.30 -9.79 6.09
C GLU A 711 40.10 -10.73 7.00
N GLY A 712 39.60 -10.94 8.23
CA GLY A 712 40.30 -11.68 9.29
C GLY A 712 40.95 -10.82 10.38
N ASP A 713 41.09 -9.51 10.16
CA ASP A 713 41.56 -8.57 11.18
C ASP A 713 40.51 -8.29 12.27
N ASP A 714 40.92 -7.54 13.31
CA ASP A 714 40.05 -7.09 14.41
C ASP A 714 38.75 -6.46 13.86
N SER A 715 37.60 -6.97 14.30
CA SER A 715 36.29 -6.51 13.83
C SER A 715 36.06 -5.02 14.10
N GLN A 716 36.65 -4.45 15.16
CA GLN A 716 36.55 -3.02 15.46
C GLN A 716 37.40 -2.17 14.51
N LEU A 717 38.52 -2.70 14.01
CA LEU A 717 39.34 -2.06 12.98
C LEU A 717 38.55 -2.00 11.66
N LEU A 718 37.96 -3.12 11.26
CA LEU A 718 37.18 -3.22 10.02
C LEU A 718 35.90 -2.37 10.06
N ASP A 719 35.22 -2.27 11.21
CA ASP A 719 34.11 -1.32 11.38
C ASP A 719 34.58 0.14 11.20
N LEU A 720 35.70 0.51 11.83
CA LEU A 720 36.26 1.85 11.70
C LEU A 720 36.68 2.17 10.26
N GLN A 721 37.38 1.25 9.60
CA GLN A 721 37.75 1.35 8.18
C GLN A 721 36.52 1.56 7.31
N ASN A 722 35.49 0.71 7.47
CA ASN A 722 34.25 0.83 6.71
C ASN A 722 33.56 2.18 6.93
N ARG A 723 33.52 2.69 8.17
CA ARG A 723 32.90 4.00 8.47
C ARG A 723 33.72 5.19 7.95
N CYS A 724 35.05 5.03 7.85
CA CYS A 724 35.94 6.00 7.18
C CYS A 724 35.74 5.98 5.66
N LEU A 725 35.74 4.80 5.03
CA LEU A 725 35.86 4.67 3.58
C LEU A 725 34.52 4.61 2.84
N ALA A 726 33.58 3.79 3.32
CA ALA A 726 32.34 3.50 2.58
C ALA A 726 31.43 4.72 2.33
N PRO A 727 31.31 5.71 3.24
CA PRO A 727 30.53 6.91 2.94
C PRO A 727 31.19 7.85 1.91
N GLY A 728 32.49 7.69 1.64
CA GLY A 728 33.22 8.41 0.61
C GLY A 728 32.98 7.86 -0.81
N ASN A 729 32.33 6.69 -0.95
CA ASN A 729 31.86 6.19 -2.24
C ASN A 729 30.59 6.97 -2.66
N TYR A 730 30.77 8.23 -3.05
CA TYR A 730 29.67 9.16 -3.29
C TYR A 730 28.78 8.70 -4.45
N ALA A 731 29.34 8.15 -5.53
CA ALA A 731 28.58 7.67 -6.67
C ALA A 731 27.52 6.63 -6.27
N LYS A 732 27.92 5.64 -5.45
CA LYS A 732 27.02 4.59 -4.93
C LYS A 732 25.82 5.14 -4.16
N HIS A 733 26.03 6.17 -3.35
CA HIS A 733 24.97 6.74 -2.51
C HIS A 733 24.12 7.75 -3.29
N LEU A 734 24.75 8.66 -4.04
CA LEU A 734 24.06 9.67 -4.86
C LEU A 734 23.19 9.05 -5.94
N ALA A 735 23.61 7.94 -6.56
CA ALA A 735 22.78 7.26 -7.56
C ALA A 735 21.39 6.90 -7.01
N LYS A 736 21.28 6.55 -5.72
CA LYS A 736 19.99 6.26 -5.07
C LYS A 736 19.16 7.52 -4.86
N TRP A 737 19.79 8.62 -4.46
CA TRP A 737 19.12 9.92 -4.29
C TRP A 737 18.62 10.49 -5.61
N ILE A 738 19.48 10.50 -6.63
CA ILE A 738 19.15 10.93 -7.99
C ILE A 738 18.04 10.04 -8.57
N SER A 739 18.12 8.73 -8.40
CA SER A 739 17.04 7.84 -8.88
C SER A 739 15.69 8.08 -8.20
N ALA A 740 15.67 8.65 -6.98
CA ALA A 740 14.43 8.86 -6.22
C ALA A 740 13.87 10.28 -6.33
N PHE A 741 14.73 11.28 -6.53
CA PHE A 741 14.37 12.71 -6.52
C PHE A 741 14.70 13.44 -7.83
N GLU A 742 15.35 12.74 -8.77
CA GLU A 742 15.65 13.22 -10.13
C GLU A 742 16.39 14.56 -10.10
N SER A 743 15.86 15.59 -10.78
CA SER A 743 16.43 16.94 -10.85
C SER A 743 16.37 17.73 -9.54
N ASN A 744 15.78 17.19 -8.47
CA ASN A 744 15.71 17.86 -7.17
C ASN A 744 16.94 17.60 -6.28
N VAL A 745 18.08 17.17 -6.84
CA VAL A 745 19.33 16.96 -6.10
C VAL A 745 20.30 18.11 -6.37
N VAL A 746 20.78 18.76 -5.31
CA VAL A 746 21.75 19.86 -5.34
C VAL A 746 23.06 19.41 -4.71
N ILE A 747 24.18 19.61 -5.42
CA ILE A 747 25.53 19.30 -4.95
C ILE A 747 26.25 20.58 -4.55
N VAL A 748 26.68 20.65 -3.30
CA VAL A 748 27.51 21.75 -2.78
C VAL A 748 28.94 21.29 -2.70
N ASP A 749 29.85 22.07 -3.26
CA ASP A 749 31.28 21.86 -3.13
C ASP A 749 31.75 22.24 -1.71
N GLY A 750 32.09 21.23 -0.92
CA GLY A 750 32.55 21.37 0.45
C GLY A 750 33.96 21.95 0.58
N ASP A 751 34.82 21.75 -0.41
CA ASP A 751 36.16 22.36 -0.41
C ASP A 751 36.08 23.85 -0.76
N LYS A 752 35.22 24.21 -1.72
CA LYS A 752 34.88 25.61 -1.99
C LYS A 752 34.19 26.26 -0.79
N LEU A 753 33.23 25.59 -0.14
CA LEU A 753 32.58 26.09 1.07
C LEU A 753 33.57 26.37 2.20
N LYS A 754 34.66 25.60 2.29
CA LYS A 754 35.72 25.81 3.28
C LYS A 754 36.65 26.97 2.91
N ALA A 755 37.07 27.06 1.64
CA ALA A 755 38.07 28.01 1.17
C ALA A 755 37.48 29.40 0.81
N ASP A 756 36.34 29.41 0.13
CA ASP A 756 35.59 30.60 -0.29
C ASP A 756 34.08 30.39 -0.08
N PRO A 757 33.60 30.48 1.17
CA PRO A 757 32.20 30.29 1.49
C PRO A 757 31.30 31.34 0.84
N ILE A 758 31.79 32.55 0.56
CA ILE A 758 30.95 33.59 -0.08
C ILE A 758 30.55 33.13 -1.48
N ALA A 759 31.51 32.66 -2.28
CA ALA A 759 31.21 32.14 -3.60
C ALA A 759 30.37 30.86 -3.53
N ALA A 760 30.65 29.94 -2.59
CA ALA A 760 29.84 28.73 -2.42
C ALA A 760 28.38 29.03 -2.03
N MET A 761 28.15 30.02 -1.17
CA MET A 761 26.80 30.43 -0.78
C MET A 761 26.07 31.15 -1.92
N ASN A 762 26.77 31.88 -2.79
CA ASN A 762 26.17 32.47 -3.99
C ASN A 762 25.70 31.40 -4.98
N ASP A 763 26.53 30.38 -5.23
CA ASP A 763 26.13 29.22 -6.06
C ASP A 763 24.91 28.52 -5.44
N PHE A 764 24.94 28.28 -4.12
CA PHE A 764 23.82 27.63 -3.42
C PHE A 764 22.50 28.41 -3.55
N GLN A 765 22.54 29.75 -3.45
CA GLN A 765 21.34 30.58 -3.64
C GLN A 765 20.74 30.42 -5.03
N HIS A 766 21.57 30.27 -6.07
CA HIS A 766 21.11 29.97 -7.42
C HIS A 766 20.48 28.58 -7.52
N ASP A 767 21.18 27.55 -7.05
CA ASP A 767 20.74 26.15 -7.18
C ASP A 767 19.45 25.86 -6.38
N ILE A 768 19.33 26.46 -5.19
CA ILE A 768 18.14 26.31 -4.36
C ILE A 768 16.98 27.20 -4.82
N ILE A 769 17.23 28.16 -5.72
CA ILE A 769 16.29 29.20 -6.15
C ILE A 769 15.82 30.00 -4.93
N ALA A 770 16.77 30.67 -4.28
CA ALA A 770 16.51 31.46 -3.08
C ALA A 770 15.48 32.57 -3.38
N PRO A 771 14.48 32.79 -2.50
CA PRO A 771 13.46 33.83 -2.70
C PRO A 771 14.03 35.26 -2.72
N SER A 772 15.19 35.45 -2.11
CA SER A 772 15.96 36.69 -2.13
C SER A 772 17.45 36.36 -2.22
N PHE A 773 18.20 37.10 -3.03
CA PHE A 773 19.65 37.00 -3.06
C PHE A 773 20.27 37.97 -2.05
N VAL A 774 21.14 37.46 -1.19
CA VAL A 774 21.89 38.24 -0.21
C VAL A 774 23.38 38.10 -0.45
N ASP A 775 24.07 39.22 -0.27
CA ASP A 775 25.52 39.32 -0.29
C ASP A 775 26.11 38.78 1.01
N TYR A 776 26.59 37.53 0.97
CA TYR A 776 27.17 36.87 2.14
C TYR A 776 28.45 37.54 2.64
N SER A 777 29.14 38.37 1.83
CA SER A 777 30.32 39.12 2.31
C SER A 777 30.00 40.07 3.46
N LYS A 778 28.72 40.45 3.60
CA LYS A 778 28.20 41.28 4.71
C LYS A 778 27.77 40.45 5.92
N LEU A 779 27.60 39.15 5.76
CA LEU A 779 27.07 38.24 6.79
C LEU A 779 28.12 37.34 7.42
N ILE A 780 29.22 37.06 6.71
CA ILE A 780 30.29 36.18 7.18
C ILE A 780 31.66 36.83 6.97
N SER A 781 32.61 36.56 7.88
CA SER A 781 33.98 37.07 7.79
C SER A 781 34.98 36.01 8.28
N PHE A 782 36.24 36.10 7.83
CA PHE A 782 37.28 35.18 8.25
C PHE A 782 37.77 35.53 9.66
N ASP A 783 37.79 34.54 10.56
CA ASP A 783 38.33 34.69 11.90
C ASP A 783 39.73 34.08 11.97
N GLU A 784 40.75 34.91 12.19
CA GLU A 784 42.16 34.48 12.21
C GLU A 784 42.47 33.48 13.33
N GLN A 785 41.81 33.61 14.49
CA GLN A 785 42.06 32.72 15.63
C GLN A 785 41.45 31.34 15.38
N LYS A 786 40.24 31.31 14.83
CA LYS A 786 39.54 30.09 14.44
C LYS A 786 40.19 29.43 13.23
N GLY A 787 40.69 30.22 12.28
CA GLY A 787 41.21 29.78 10.98
C GLY A 787 40.09 29.40 9.99
N PHE A 788 38.88 29.89 10.19
CA PHE A 788 37.71 29.60 9.35
C PHE A 788 36.80 30.84 9.26
N PHE A 789 35.93 30.87 8.24
CA PHE A 789 34.86 31.85 8.16
C PHE A 789 33.78 31.62 9.21
N CYS A 790 33.29 32.71 9.78
CA CYS A 790 32.31 32.74 10.84
C CYS A 790 31.24 33.81 10.53
N PRO A 791 29.97 33.57 10.89
CA PRO A 791 28.96 34.61 10.85
C PRO A 791 29.32 35.85 11.67
N LEU A 792 28.87 37.01 11.19
CA LEU A 792 28.97 38.29 11.88
C LEU A 792 27.71 38.55 12.71
N GLU A 793 27.90 38.80 14.00
CA GLU A 793 26.83 39.19 14.91
C GLU A 793 27.29 40.44 15.69
N ASN A 794 26.58 41.56 15.51
CA ASN A 794 26.95 42.87 16.10
C ASN A 794 28.41 43.29 15.82
N GLY A 795 28.90 43.02 14.62
CA GLY A 795 30.27 43.36 14.19
C GLY A 795 31.37 42.44 14.75
N LYS A 796 31.03 41.35 15.44
CA LYS A 796 31.97 40.33 15.94
C LYS A 796 31.72 38.98 15.28
N THR A 797 32.76 38.19 15.11
CA THR A 797 32.67 36.82 14.59
C THR A 797 32.09 35.87 15.63
N ARG A 798 31.06 35.11 15.24
CA ARG A 798 30.49 34.02 16.04
C ARG A 798 30.78 32.67 15.39
N CYS A 799 31.93 32.11 15.73
CA CYS A 799 32.40 30.88 15.11
C CYS A 799 31.69 29.62 15.63
N LEU A 800 31.72 28.57 14.81
CA LEU A 800 31.32 27.23 15.24
C LEU A 800 32.21 26.73 16.38
N GLY A 801 31.64 25.88 17.23
CA GLY A 801 32.32 25.32 18.41
C GLY A 801 33.59 24.54 18.10
N ILE A 802 34.35 24.20 19.15
CA ILE A 802 35.68 23.56 19.07
C ILE A 802 35.65 22.21 18.31
N SER A 803 34.50 21.52 18.32
CA SER A 803 34.32 20.25 17.60
C SER A 803 34.27 20.40 16.06
N LYS A 804 34.11 21.61 15.54
CA LYS A 804 34.06 21.93 14.10
C LYS A 804 35.35 22.67 13.70
N GLY A 805 36.03 22.19 12.67
CA GLY A 805 37.36 22.68 12.28
C GLY A 805 38.46 22.30 13.28
N ARG A 806 38.45 21.05 13.78
CA ARG A 806 39.49 20.54 14.70
C ARG A 806 40.86 20.64 14.04
N LYS A 807 41.86 21.09 14.79
CA LYS A 807 43.27 21.05 14.37
C LYS A 807 43.81 19.64 14.63
N TYR A 808 44.21 18.94 13.58
CA TYR A 808 44.89 17.65 13.63
C TYR A 808 46.06 17.68 12.63
N PRO A 809 47.08 16.81 12.80
CA PRO A 809 48.22 16.77 11.88
C PRO A 809 47.77 16.54 10.44
N ASP A 810 48.51 17.11 9.49
CA ASP A 810 48.29 16.85 8.07
C ASP A 810 48.41 15.35 7.78
N MET A 811 47.67 14.89 6.75
CA MET A 811 47.68 13.49 6.36
C MET A 811 49.09 13.12 5.85
N PRO A 812 49.73 12.05 6.39
CA PRO A 812 51.00 11.57 5.87
C PRO A 812 50.92 11.25 4.37
N GLU A 813 51.98 11.55 3.62
CA GLU A 813 52.03 11.38 2.16
C GLU A 813 51.75 9.95 1.72
N GLU A 814 52.21 8.96 2.48
CA GLU A 814 51.94 7.55 2.22
C GLU A 814 50.43 7.23 2.34
N CYS A 815 49.76 7.73 3.39
CA CYS A 815 48.31 7.57 3.55
C CYS A 815 47.54 8.29 2.44
N ARG A 816 48.02 9.46 2.01
CA ARG A 816 47.44 10.23 0.90
C ARG A 816 47.48 9.41 -0.39
N LYS A 817 48.64 8.87 -0.73
CA LYS A 817 48.79 8.02 -1.91
C LYS A 817 47.85 6.82 -1.88
N THR A 818 47.82 6.07 -0.77
CA THR A 818 46.96 4.89 -0.62
C THR A 818 45.48 5.21 -0.76
N ILE A 819 45.01 6.30 -0.14
CA ILE A 819 43.59 6.65 -0.17
C ILE A 819 43.16 7.26 -1.51
N ASP A 820 44.05 8.00 -2.18
CA ASP A 820 43.81 8.55 -3.51
C ASP A 820 43.73 7.41 -4.55
N GLU A 821 44.63 6.43 -4.48
CA GLU A 821 44.58 5.21 -5.31
C GLU A 821 43.28 4.41 -5.09
N PHE A 822 42.81 4.33 -3.84
CA PHE A 822 41.53 3.68 -3.51
C PHE A 822 40.32 4.41 -4.11
N TYR A 823 40.29 5.74 -4.03
CA TYR A 823 39.15 6.54 -4.51
C TYR A 823 39.21 6.87 -6.00
N ALA A 824 40.36 6.78 -6.68
CA ALA A 824 40.49 7.10 -8.10
C ALA A 824 39.39 6.47 -8.98
N PRO A 825 39.15 5.14 -8.99
CA PRO A 825 38.08 4.56 -9.78
C PRO A 825 36.67 4.96 -9.29
N LEU A 826 36.52 5.28 -8.00
CA LEU A 826 35.24 5.71 -7.43
C LEU A 826 34.90 7.16 -7.80
N ASN A 827 35.93 8.01 -7.96
CA ASN A 827 35.81 9.40 -8.39
C ASN A 827 35.48 9.47 -9.89
N GLU A 828 36.04 8.62 -10.73
CA GLU A 828 35.63 8.50 -12.14
C GLU A 828 34.14 8.10 -12.25
N ASN A 829 33.70 7.10 -11.47
CA ASN A 829 32.29 6.74 -11.41
C ASN A 829 31.38 7.89 -10.95
N LEU A 830 31.86 8.74 -10.03
CA LEU A 830 31.14 9.93 -9.60
C LEU A 830 31.06 10.96 -10.72
N LYS A 831 32.17 11.19 -11.43
CA LYS A 831 32.24 12.12 -12.56
C LYS A 831 31.25 11.73 -13.66
N ASP A 832 31.22 10.46 -14.03
CA ASP A 832 30.28 9.91 -15.01
C ASP A 832 28.82 10.05 -14.55
N LEU A 833 28.55 9.77 -13.27
CA LEU A 833 27.22 9.93 -12.70
C LEU A 833 26.75 11.39 -12.74
N LEU A 834 27.61 12.35 -12.37
CA LEU A 834 27.26 13.77 -12.38
C LEU A 834 27.06 14.29 -13.81
N LEU A 835 27.94 13.92 -14.75
CA LEU A 835 27.80 14.25 -16.18
C LEU A 835 26.48 13.78 -16.75
N LYS A 836 26.16 12.51 -16.53
CA LYS A 836 24.96 11.87 -17.06
C LYS A 836 23.66 12.52 -16.57
N ASN A 837 23.69 13.14 -15.39
CA ASN A 837 22.52 13.78 -14.78
C ASN A 837 22.62 15.32 -14.79
N GLU A 838 23.54 15.89 -15.58
CA GLU A 838 23.70 17.34 -15.76
C GLU A 838 23.93 18.10 -14.43
N LEU A 839 24.61 17.46 -13.47
CA LEU A 839 24.93 18.05 -12.17
C LEU A 839 26.32 18.71 -12.18
N SER A 840 26.49 19.75 -11.39
CA SER A 840 27.76 20.47 -11.25
C SER A 840 28.84 19.62 -10.57
N PHE A 841 30.09 19.80 -11.02
CA PHE A 841 31.25 19.16 -10.41
C PHE A 841 31.81 20.00 -9.27
N PRO A 842 32.09 19.39 -8.10
CA PRO A 842 33.00 19.97 -7.13
C PRO A 842 34.38 20.24 -7.76
N THR A 843 35.03 21.32 -7.34
CA THR A 843 36.34 21.74 -7.84
C THR A 843 37.43 20.70 -7.63
N TRP A 844 37.40 19.96 -6.53
CA TRP A 844 38.35 18.89 -6.23
C TRP A 844 38.23 17.66 -7.16
N LEU A 845 37.12 17.54 -7.90
CA LEU A 845 36.85 16.41 -8.81
C LEU A 845 37.19 16.74 -10.27
N LYS A 846 37.40 18.02 -10.60
CA LYS A 846 37.77 18.47 -11.95
C LYS A 846 39.22 18.15 -12.24
#